data_AF-A0A941IGG8-F1
#
_entry.id   AF-A0A941IGG8-F1
#
_cell.length_a   1.000
_cell.length_b   1.000
_cell.length_c   1.000
_cell.angle_alpha   90.00
_cell.angle_beta   90.00
_cell.angle_gamma   90.00
#
_symmetry.space_group_name_H-M   'P 1'
#
loop_
_entity.id
_entity.type
_entity.pdbx_description
1 polymer ?
#
loop_
_entity_poly.entity_id
_entity_poly.type
_entity_poly.pdbx_seq_one_letter_code
_entity_poly.pdbx_strand_id
1 'polypeptide(L)'
;MADIRLTKGKDDYTQPISERYSWNNVFGDDGDDIIRSYSGNVLGGRGNDTIQFIPIEGEPWWQVVAAYWDGAPGKIVVDLGEGWALDGWGGRDTLIGIEAAAGNWFENEFYGSKNANAFWAGTGKNTVDGREGFDVVNLPWFSDTAPKWDDFTIKVSVDGKSATVTSRLSNQFVASLSNVEALTIWDGEIEQQRLLTEFVTVQDLAVDGLIQGLANRWNASSSVGSAVEVSFSFILNATSAGGEVTQFRTFSPAERDSVRAIFKELSQFTGLQFREIDESSGQAGSIRMGVSQQLNSKGMSHFPGEAGDAAGDIWMDVESMLKFAPGTAGYTAYLHELGHALGLRHTRNIDAADHYAKEILSAYDQTSYTVMSQNYSADGLFPATWSNMDIAALRYLYGTKSINTSDTRIVLDSSYAAQQKTIVDDGGIDSIDASASKVGVSMDLIPGHLSSFGVTADGIPAVNNLGIAVGSVIENLIGSQLDDFLLGNDVDNQLTGQNGNDWIDGGKGIDTAIFTANRDSYFITSAFGKIFVAARDGSSGYDTLLNIEKLSFSDQTLTLANKAFGSDMELIVDFGTTQSGHLPVSSDLSDGEAVYQLLKAPESGSVQLQSNGAYTYTINSATKNFDSFTYSLSDGKGNTNQYKVFVQINLDAHIVNGSALSDNLLGTNTNDVMNGLAGDDLLNGGGGNDAMDGGAGIDTAVYSGKLGEYKITRSGESYQIYSKLGVDGIDSLSQVEKLQFADMTVNLMVQSVAAKAPTASVQRLIELYVAFFNRVPDADGMVYWIGEMQAGKSVNQVADIFYGAGVQFSDLTGFTANMTNTAFINVVYKNVLGRAEGADAGGLSYWNGKLADGSETRGSLVSTILDAAHNFKGDPTLGWVANLLDNKIAVARSFAIDLGLGYASGDDAIKHGMEIAAAVTPTDAQTALKLIGINTADLSLY
;
A
#
# COMPACT_ATOMS: atom_id res chain seq x y z
N MET A 1 -28.82 26.02 21.13
CA MET A 1 -29.80 26.66 20.23
C MET A 1 -30.78 27.43 21.10
N ALA A 2 -31.02 28.71 20.81
CA ALA A 2 -32.10 29.48 21.43
C ALA A 2 -33.22 29.71 20.41
N ASP A 3 -34.46 29.78 20.90
CA ASP A 3 -35.63 30.13 20.09
C ASP A 3 -35.90 31.64 20.22
N ILE A 4 -35.83 32.34 19.10
CA ILE A 4 -36.10 33.78 18.98
C ILE A 4 -37.43 33.92 18.25
N ARG A 5 -38.48 34.41 18.94
CA ARG A 5 -39.80 34.65 18.35
C ARG A 5 -40.01 36.15 18.12
N LEU A 6 -40.34 36.52 16.88
CA LEU A 6 -40.69 37.88 16.48
C LEU A 6 -42.14 38.20 16.88
N THR A 7 -42.62 39.38 16.52
CA THR A 7 -43.99 39.80 16.87
C THR A 7 -44.99 39.25 15.84
N LYS A 8 -46.29 39.46 16.08
CA LYS A 8 -47.35 39.04 15.13
C LYS A 8 -47.65 40.07 14.04
N GLY A 9 -46.71 40.97 13.77
CA GLY A 9 -46.85 41.99 12.75
C GLY A 9 -45.55 42.08 11.96
N LYS A 10 -45.55 42.89 10.91
CA LYS A 10 -44.37 43.05 10.07
C LYS A 10 -43.12 43.48 10.85
N ASP A 11 -42.14 42.59 10.89
CA ASP A 11 -40.85 42.76 11.55
C ASP A 11 -39.69 42.91 10.52
N ASP A 12 -38.64 43.64 10.91
CA ASP A 12 -37.38 43.76 10.17
C ASP A 12 -36.23 43.37 11.11
N TYR A 13 -35.89 42.09 11.08
CA TYR A 13 -34.91 41.45 11.96
C TYR A 13 -33.56 41.28 11.26
N THR A 14 -32.49 41.56 11.99
CA THR A 14 -31.12 41.22 11.57
C THR A 14 -30.40 40.60 12.76
N GLN A 15 -29.90 39.38 12.57
CA GLN A 15 -29.15 38.66 13.60
C GLN A 15 -27.93 39.47 14.03
N PRO A 16 -27.67 39.63 15.34
CA PRO A 16 -26.48 40.32 15.81
C PRO A 16 -25.20 39.60 15.35
N ILE A 17 -24.20 40.37 14.88
CA ILE A 17 -22.89 39.82 14.47
C ILE A 17 -22.18 39.03 15.58
N SER A 18 -22.48 39.32 16.86
CA SER A 18 -21.98 38.57 18.01
C SER A 18 -22.51 37.13 18.07
N GLU A 19 -23.66 36.88 17.47
CA GLU A 19 -24.34 35.59 17.43
C GLU A 19 -24.12 34.86 16.10
N ARG A 20 -23.23 35.33 15.24
CA ARG A 20 -23.03 34.76 13.89
C ARG A 20 -22.67 33.28 13.84
N TYR A 21 -22.18 32.71 14.94
CA TYR A 21 -21.89 31.27 15.08
C TYR A 21 -22.87 30.54 16.02
N SER A 22 -23.91 31.23 16.48
CA SER A 22 -24.94 30.66 17.33
C SER A 22 -26.06 30.10 16.45
N TRP A 23 -26.16 28.78 16.38
CA TRP A 23 -27.26 28.11 15.69
C TRP A 23 -28.57 28.33 16.47
N ASN A 24 -29.29 29.39 16.13
CA ASN A 24 -30.57 29.76 16.75
C ASN A 24 -31.72 29.46 15.80
N ASN A 25 -32.92 29.25 16.36
CA ASN A 25 -34.15 29.19 15.59
C ASN A 25 -34.81 30.57 15.64
N VAL A 26 -35.07 31.20 14.49
CA VAL A 26 -35.75 32.50 14.39
C VAL A 26 -37.14 32.27 13.78
N PHE A 27 -38.19 32.63 14.51
CA PHE A 27 -39.59 32.47 14.11
C PHE A 27 -40.21 33.85 13.84
N GLY A 28 -40.66 34.13 12.61
CA GLY A 28 -41.39 35.36 12.27
C GLY A 28 -42.84 35.40 12.79
N ASP A 29 -43.42 34.24 13.10
CA ASP A 29 -44.81 34.09 13.56
C ASP A 29 -45.87 34.53 12.51
N ASP A 30 -46.42 35.74 12.56
CA ASP A 30 -47.43 36.25 11.60
C ASP A 30 -46.96 37.63 11.05
N GLY A 31 -46.96 37.87 9.73
CA GLY A 31 -46.48 39.14 9.16
C GLY A 31 -45.88 38.98 7.76
N ASP A 32 -45.56 40.09 7.08
CA ASP A 32 -44.68 40.04 5.89
C ASP A 32 -43.28 40.52 6.35
N ASP A 33 -42.52 39.62 6.95
CA ASP A 33 -41.29 39.92 7.68
C ASP A 33 -40.06 39.97 6.79
N ILE A 34 -39.01 40.64 7.27
CA ILE A 34 -37.69 40.62 6.65
C ILE A 34 -36.69 40.13 7.69
N ILE A 35 -36.12 38.95 7.47
CA ILE A 35 -35.24 38.26 8.42
C ILE A 35 -33.87 38.06 7.76
N ARG A 36 -32.84 38.70 8.32
CA ARG A 36 -31.45 38.56 7.86
C ARG A 36 -30.61 37.83 8.90
N SER A 37 -29.98 36.72 8.52
CA SER A 37 -29.22 35.88 9.44
C SER A 37 -27.85 35.51 8.89
N TYR A 38 -26.87 35.42 9.78
CA TYR A 38 -25.55 34.83 9.51
C TYR A 38 -25.59 33.31 9.65
N SER A 39 -26.34 32.78 10.63
CA SER A 39 -26.52 31.34 10.81
C SER A 39 -27.81 30.98 11.54
N GLY A 40 -28.23 29.71 11.42
CA GLY A 40 -29.35 29.12 12.14
C GLY A 40 -30.54 28.73 11.26
N ASN A 41 -31.62 28.31 11.90
CA ASN A 41 -32.86 27.95 11.22
C ASN A 41 -33.79 29.18 11.22
N VAL A 42 -34.27 29.58 10.05
CA VAL A 42 -35.18 30.72 9.90
C VAL A 42 -36.52 30.23 9.39
N LEU A 43 -37.56 30.50 10.18
CA LEU A 43 -38.95 30.17 9.91
C LEU A 43 -39.70 31.48 9.70
N GLY A 44 -40.13 31.76 8.46
CA GLY A 44 -40.89 32.97 8.13
C GLY A 44 -42.19 33.05 8.92
N GLY A 45 -42.97 31.95 8.92
CA GLY A 45 -44.25 31.91 9.62
C GLY A 45 -45.39 32.09 8.62
N ARG A 46 -46.41 32.87 8.97
CA ARG A 46 -47.51 33.20 8.06
C ARG A 46 -47.29 34.55 7.39
N GLY A 47 -47.28 34.56 6.07
CA GLY A 47 -47.29 35.79 5.26
C GLY A 47 -46.37 35.66 4.07
N ASN A 48 -45.89 36.76 3.51
CA ASN A 48 -44.89 36.74 2.44
C ASN A 48 -43.57 37.30 2.98
N ASP A 49 -42.76 36.41 3.55
CA ASP A 49 -41.55 36.78 4.27
C ASP A 49 -40.34 36.89 3.33
N THR A 50 -39.31 37.60 3.76
CA THR A 50 -38.02 37.66 3.08
C THR A 50 -36.95 37.10 4.00
N ILE A 51 -36.39 35.95 3.63
CA ILE A 51 -35.31 35.29 4.35
C ILE A 51 -34.00 35.53 3.59
N GLN A 52 -33.03 36.15 4.24
CA GLN A 52 -31.77 36.54 3.63
C GLN A 52 -30.57 36.04 4.41
N PHE A 53 -29.67 35.33 3.73
CA PHE A 53 -28.35 34.98 4.24
C PHE A 53 -27.41 36.19 4.19
N ILE A 54 -26.68 36.42 5.28
CA ILE A 54 -25.60 37.40 5.35
C ILE A 54 -24.27 36.66 5.25
N PRO A 55 -23.57 36.73 4.10
CA PRO A 55 -22.36 35.93 3.88
C PRO A 55 -21.21 36.38 4.78
N ILE A 56 -20.42 35.39 5.23
CA ILE A 56 -19.14 35.59 5.90
C ILE A 56 -18.05 34.95 5.03
N GLU A 57 -16.99 35.69 4.73
CA GLU A 57 -15.90 35.21 3.89
C GLU A 57 -15.20 34.01 4.54
N GLY A 58 -15.10 32.89 3.80
CA GLY A 58 -14.42 31.66 4.24
C GLY A 58 -15.29 30.67 5.03
N GLU A 59 -16.57 30.97 5.25
CA GLU A 59 -17.51 30.12 5.99
C GLU A 59 -18.37 29.25 5.06
N PRO A 60 -18.90 28.09 5.53
CA PRO A 60 -19.73 27.18 4.73
C PRO A 60 -20.98 27.85 4.14
N TRP A 61 -21.47 27.37 2.99
CA TRP A 61 -22.61 27.95 2.27
C TRP A 61 -23.99 27.64 2.88
N TRP A 62 -24.09 26.65 3.77
CA TRP A 62 -25.35 26.18 4.37
C TRP A 62 -25.70 26.82 5.74
N GLN A 63 -25.10 27.97 6.09
CA GLN A 63 -25.24 28.49 7.46
C GLN A 63 -26.67 28.86 7.84
N VAL A 64 -27.52 29.21 6.88
CA VAL A 64 -28.94 29.55 7.12
C VAL A 64 -29.84 28.55 6.42
N VAL A 65 -30.70 27.90 7.20
CA VAL A 65 -31.71 26.96 6.70
C VAL A 65 -33.07 27.64 6.69
N ALA A 66 -33.71 27.74 5.52
CA ALA A 66 -35.12 28.14 5.45
C ALA A 66 -36.01 26.96 5.87
N ALA A 67 -36.64 27.07 7.03
CA ALA A 67 -37.30 25.97 7.71
C ALA A 67 -38.82 26.18 7.82
N TYR A 68 -39.59 25.11 7.56
CA TYR A 68 -41.05 25.14 7.48
C TYR A 68 -41.74 24.09 8.36
N TRP A 69 -41.06 23.59 9.40
CA TRP A 69 -41.59 22.54 10.26
C TRP A 69 -42.57 23.01 11.36
N ASP A 70 -42.77 24.32 11.56
CA ASP A 70 -43.64 24.83 12.65
C ASP A 70 -45.13 24.84 12.27
N GLY A 71 -45.74 23.64 12.21
CA GLY A 71 -47.19 23.48 12.21
C GLY A 71 -47.92 23.86 10.92
N ALA A 72 -47.21 24.12 9.82
CA ALA A 72 -47.80 24.41 8.51
C ALA A 72 -48.76 23.29 8.04
N PRO A 73 -50.01 23.61 7.66
CA PRO A 73 -51.04 22.61 7.36
C PRO A 73 -50.98 22.08 5.92
N GLY A 74 -50.13 22.66 5.07
CA GLY A 74 -50.03 22.34 3.64
C GLY A 74 -48.67 21.81 3.22
N LYS A 75 -48.59 21.40 1.95
CA LYS A 75 -47.34 21.02 1.26
C LYS A 75 -46.38 22.21 1.21
N ILE A 76 -45.10 21.97 1.52
CA ILE A 76 -44.03 22.93 1.32
C ILE A 76 -43.43 22.74 -0.08
N VAL A 77 -43.23 23.84 -0.80
CA VAL A 77 -42.52 23.84 -2.08
C VAL A 77 -41.42 24.87 -2.02
N VAL A 78 -40.16 24.46 -2.17
CA VAL A 78 -39.00 25.36 -2.13
C VAL A 78 -38.26 25.30 -3.46
N ASP A 79 -37.95 26.46 -4.03
CA ASP A 79 -37.06 26.59 -5.19
C ASP A 79 -35.92 27.55 -4.84
N LEU A 80 -34.76 26.97 -4.51
CA LEU A 80 -33.57 27.72 -4.12
C LEU A 80 -32.93 28.46 -5.30
N GLY A 81 -32.99 27.87 -6.50
CA GLY A 81 -32.48 28.50 -7.73
C GLY A 81 -33.26 29.73 -8.14
N GLU A 82 -34.59 29.71 -7.97
CA GLU A 82 -35.46 30.86 -8.24
C GLU A 82 -35.67 31.78 -7.02
N GLY A 83 -35.19 31.38 -5.85
CA GLY A 83 -35.19 32.20 -4.63
C GLY A 83 -36.57 32.39 -4.00
N TRP A 84 -37.40 31.34 -3.90
CA TRP A 84 -38.70 31.42 -3.24
C TRP A 84 -39.15 30.11 -2.57
N ALA A 85 -40.12 30.22 -1.65
CA ALA A 85 -40.80 29.06 -1.06
C ALA A 85 -42.30 29.32 -0.89
N LEU A 86 -43.11 28.26 -0.93
CA LEU A 86 -44.50 28.24 -0.47
C LEU A 86 -44.53 27.63 0.93
N ASP A 87 -44.96 28.44 1.91
CA ASP A 87 -44.87 28.20 3.35
C ASP A 87 -45.86 27.17 3.92
N GLY A 88 -46.76 26.65 3.09
CA GLY A 88 -47.85 25.75 3.49
C GLY A 88 -49.01 26.41 4.25
N TRP A 89 -48.94 27.71 4.54
CA TRP A 89 -50.03 28.54 5.08
C TRP A 89 -50.76 29.35 4.01
N GLY A 90 -50.22 29.39 2.79
CA GLY A 90 -50.77 30.08 1.62
C GLY A 90 -50.00 31.35 1.23
N GLY A 91 -48.89 31.63 1.91
CA GLY A 91 -47.95 32.69 1.61
C GLY A 91 -46.83 32.23 0.66
N ARG A 92 -46.11 33.21 0.08
CA ARG A 92 -44.93 32.97 -0.74
C ARG A 92 -43.75 33.80 -0.23
N ASP A 93 -42.76 33.10 0.29
CA ASP A 93 -41.55 33.69 0.83
C ASP A 93 -40.50 33.93 -0.26
N THR A 94 -39.70 34.96 -0.06
CA THR A 94 -38.54 35.32 -0.87
C THR A 94 -37.27 34.85 -0.18
N LEU A 95 -36.46 34.06 -0.87
CA LEU A 95 -35.20 33.52 -0.38
C LEU A 95 -34.02 34.20 -1.08
N ILE A 96 -33.09 34.76 -0.31
CA ILE A 96 -31.94 35.49 -0.84
C ILE A 96 -30.65 34.86 -0.31
N GLY A 97 -29.89 34.21 -1.21
CA GLY A 97 -28.63 33.55 -0.87
C GLY A 97 -28.78 32.33 0.04
N ILE A 98 -29.96 31.71 0.04
CA ILE A 98 -30.26 30.52 0.84
C ILE A 98 -29.96 29.29 -0.01
N GLU A 99 -29.20 28.36 0.54
CA GLU A 99 -28.79 27.11 -0.13
C GLU A 99 -29.20 25.86 0.69
N ALA A 100 -30.01 26.05 1.74
CA ALA A 100 -30.47 24.98 2.60
C ALA A 100 -31.94 25.15 2.98
N ALA A 101 -32.71 24.07 2.94
CA ALA A 101 -34.15 24.11 3.21
C ALA A 101 -34.64 22.90 4.00
N ALA A 102 -35.66 23.11 4.83
CA ALA A 102 -36.27 22.07 5.64
C ALA A 102 -37.80 22.10 5.59
N GLY A 103 -38.39 20.93 5.33
CA GLY A 103 -39.83 20.73 5.19
C GLY A 103 -40.54 20.38 6.48
N ASN A 104 -41.83 20.10 6.36
CA ASN A 104 -42.69 19.67 7.45
C ASN A 104 -42.96 18.16 7.42
N TRP A 105 -43.90 17.70 8.24
CA TRP A 105 -44.30 16.28 8.33
C TRP A 105 -45.33 15.83 7.27
N PHE A 106 -45.46 16.55 6.14
CA PHE A 106 -46.29 16.19 5.00
C PHE A 106 -45.45 15.92 3.74
N GLU A 107 -46.12 15.76 2.60
CA GLU A 107 -45.44 15.77 1.30
C GLU A 107 -44.85 17.14 1.02
N ASN A 108 -43.57 17.17 0.64
CA ASN A 108 -42.82 18.37 0.31
C ASN A 108 -42.11 18.24 -1.05
N GLU A 109 -41.86 19.37 -1.70
CA GLU A 109 -41.09 19.47 -2.94
C GLU A 109 -39.91 20.45 -2.74
N PHE A 110 -38.72 20.03 -3.16
CA PHE A 110 -37.52 20.84 -3.11
C PHE A 110 -36.84 20.85 -4.49
N TYR A 111 -36.47 22.04 -4.92
CA TYR A 111 -35.69 22.29 -6.12
C TYR A 111 -34.44 23.08 -5.74
N GLY A 112 -33.27 22.52 -6.04
CA GLY A 112 -31.99 23.14 -5.77
C GLY A 112 -31.64 24.29 -6.72
N SER A 113 -30.40 24.73 -6.62
CA SER A 113 -29.84 25.85 -7.37
C SER A 113 -28.75 25.34 -8.33
N LYS A 114 -27.72 26.14 -8.57
CA LYS A 114 -26.49 25.73 -9.27
C LYS A 114 -25.32 25.49 -8.31
N ASN A 115 -25.57 25.76 -7.04
CA ASN A 115 -24.62 25.64 -5.95
C ASN A 115 -24.96 24.37 -5.16
N ALA A 116 -24.04 23.94 -4.31
CA ALA A 116 -24.32 22.83 -3.39
C ALA A 116 -25.50 23.18 -2.45
N ASN A 117 -26.43 22.25 -2.28
CA ASN A 117 -27.60 22.40 -1.42
C ASN A 117 -27.73 21.32 -0.35
N ALA A 118 -28.44 21.66 0.74
CA ALA A 118 -28.77 20.73 1.80
C ALA A 118 -30.29 20.72 2.07
N PHE A 119 -30.90 19.53 2.07
CA PHE A 119 -32.34 19.36 2.24
C PHE A 119 -32.68 18.48 3.44
N TRP A 120 -33.52 18.97 4.34
CA TRP A 120 -34.21 18.18 5.36
C TRP A 120 -35.66 18.00 4.95
N ALA A 121 -35.93 16.94 4.18
CA ALA A 121 -37.22 16.79 3.53
C ALA A 121 -38.42 16.56 4.48
N GLY A 122 -38.15 16.32 5.76
CA GLY A 122 -39.17 16.02 6.77
C GLY A 122 -39.71 14.59 6.65
N THR A 123 -40.79 14.28 7.37
CA THR A 123 -41.45 12.97 7.26
C THR A 123 -42.58 13.06 6.26
N GLY A 124 -42.61 12.24 5.22
CA GLY A 124 -43.66 12.35 4.21
C GLY A 124 -43.25 11.70 2.90
N LYS A 125 -44.08 11.89 1.87
CA LYS A 125 -43.70 11.57 0.49
C LYS A 125 -43.07 12.81 -0.11
N ASN A 126 -41.76 12.82 -0.24
CA ASN A 126 -41.00 13.99 -0.64
C ASN A 126 -40.42 13.82 -2.04
N THR A 127 -40.33 14.93 -2.77
CA THR A 127 -39.59 15.01 -4.03
C THR A 127 -38.47 16.02 -3.87
N VAL A 128 -37.25 15.64 -4.22
CA VAL A 128 -36.08 16.53 -4.21
C VAL A 128 -35.40 16.45 -5.57
N ASP A 129 -35.23 17.58 -6.22
CA ASP A 129 -34.42 17.75 -7.41
C ASP A 129 -33.28 18.72 -7.11
N GLY A 130 -32.05 18.23 -6.90
CA GLY A 130 -30.90 19.08 -6.55
C GLY A 130 -30.45 20.00 -7.70
N ARG A 131 -30.81 19.65 -8.93
CA ARG A 131 -30.39 20.32 -10.18
C ARG A 131 -28.87 20.25 -10.42
N GLU A 132 -28.14 21.35 -10.23
CA GLU A 132 -26.69 21.43 -10.45
C GLU A 132 -26.03 21.75 -9.11
N GLY A 133 -24.92 21.11 -8.79
CA GLY A 133 -24.25 21.33 -7.51
C GLY A 133 -23.77 20.01 -6.92
N PHE A 134 -23.38 20.06 -5.65
CA PHE A 134 -23.22 18.86 -4.83
C PHE A 134 -24.30 18.92 -3.75
N ASP A 135 -25.33 18.10 -3.91
CA ASP A 135 -26.55 18.19 -3.14
C ASP A 135 -26.66 17.03 -2.16
N VAL A 136 -27.11 17.36 -0.95
CA VAL A 136 -27.20 16.45 0.17
C VAL A 136 -28.62 16.40 0.70
N VAL A 137 -29.15 15.19 0.90
CA VAL A 137 -30.42 14.96 1.58
C VAL A 137 -30.18 14.32 2.94
N ASN A 138 -30.65 15.01 3.97
CA ASN A 138 -30.58 14.55 5.36
C ASN A 138 -31.80 13.66 5.67
N LEU A 139 -31.54 12.43 6.10
CA LEU A 139 -32.58 11.47 6.42
C LEU A 139 -33.14 11.69 7.84
N PRO A 140 -34.47 11.62 8.02
CA PRO A 140 -35.11 12.03 9.27
C PRO A 140 -34.99 10.96 10.37
N TRP A 141 -35.13 11.41 11.62
CA TRP A 141 -35.33 10.54 12.78
C TRP A 141 -36.79 10.09 12.86
N PHE A 142 -37.04 8.80 13.05
CA PHE A 142 -38.40 8.24 13.18
C PHE A 142 -38.79 7.86 14.61
N SER A 143 -37.84 7.92 15.56
CA SER A 143 -38.02 7.48 16.94
C SER A 143 -37.03 8.19 17.86
N ASP A 144 -37.10 7.89 19.15
CA ASP A 144 -36.13 8.37 20.14
C ASP A 144 -34.72 7.76 19.95
N THR A 145 -34.60 6.71 19.12
CA THR A 145 -33.30 6.17 18.70
C THR A 145 -32.87 6.75 17.37
N ALA A 146 -31.58 7.04 17.27
CA ALA A 146 -30.98 7.59 16.07
C ALA A 146 -31.09 6.63 14.87
N PRO A 147 -31.27 7.16 13.64
CA PRO A 147 -31.42 6.36 12.44
C PRO A 147 -30.12 5.64 12.08
N LYS A 148 -30.27 4.44 11.52
CA LYS A 148 -29.19 3.63 10.93
C LYS A 148 -29.42 3.46 9.43
N TRP A 149 -28.36 3.21 8.67
CA TRP A 149 -28.48 2.92 7.24
C TRP A 149 -29.45 1.76 6.94
N ASP A 150 -29.47 0.73 7.78
CA ASP A 150 -30.36 -0.42 7.64
C ASP A 150 -31.84 -0.12 7.90
N ASP A 151 -32.17 1.06 8.46
CA ASP A 151 -33.53 1.53 8.63
C ASP A 151 -34.15 2.01 7.32
N PHE A 152 -33.36 2.11 6.24
CA PHE A 152 -33.80 2.58 4.94
C PHE A 152 -33.59 1.52 3.85
N THR A 153 -34.51 1.51 2.90
CA THR A 153 -34.31 0.89 1.60
C THR A 153 -33.99 2.00 0.61
N ILE A 154 -32.76 2.02 0.13
CA ILE A 154 -32.25 3.00 -0.83
C ILE A 154 -32.07 2.26 -2.17
N LYS A 155 -32.75 2.73 -3.21
CA LYS A 155 -32.59 2.23 -4.58
C LYS A 155 -32.14 3.35 -5.48
N VAL A 156 -30.98 3.20 -6.10
CA VAL A 156 -30.35 4.22 -6.93
C VAL A 156 -30.34 3.76 -8.38
N SER A 157 -30.55 4.67 -9.32
CA SER A 157 -30.43 4.36 -10.74
C SER A 157 -28.99 4.05 -11.13
N VAL A 158 -28.83 3.25 -12.18
CA VAL A 158 -27.51 2.79 -12.68
C VAL A 158 -26.59 3.91 -13.18
N ASP A 159 -27.10 5.13 -13.36
CA ASP A 159 -26.34 6.35 -13.68
C ASP A 159 -26.01 7.20 -12.44
N GLY A 160 -26.45 6.79 -11.25
CA GLY A 160 -26.27 7.49 -9.98
C GLY A 160 -27.12 8.77 -9.81
N LYS A 161 -27.97 9.13 -10.78
CA LYS A 161 -28.64 10.43 -10.82
C LYS A 161 -30.00 10.49 -10.16
N SER A 162 -30.61 9.35 -9.86
CA SER A 162 -31.93 9.31 -9.22
C SER A 162 -31.98 8.22 -8.18
N ALA A 163 -32.76 8.44 -7.12
CA ALA A 163 -32.94 7.45 -6.08
C ALA A 163 -34.36 7.47 -5.51
N THR A 164 -34.76 6.33 -4.96
CA THR A 164 -35.90 6.25 -4.06
C THR A 164 -35.41 5.77 -2.70
N VAL A 165 -35.70 6.56 -1.66
CA VAL A 165 -35.38 6.22 -0.27
C VAL A 165 -36.70 5.96 0.45
N THR A 166 -36.85 4.79 1.06
CA THR A 166 -38.04 4.43 1.84
C THR A 166 -37.64 3.99 3.23
N SER A 167 -38.34 4.46 4.26
CA SER A 167 -38.13 3.98 5.63
C SER A 167 -38.67 2.56 5.80
N ARG A 168 -37.91 1.70 6.47
CA ARG A 168 -38.33 0.37 6.93
C ARG A 168 -39.03 0.43 8.29
N LEU A 169 -38.85 1.52 9.03
CA LEU A 169 -39.44 1.73 10.36
C LEU A 169 -40.80 2.42 10.30
N SER A 170 -41.07 3.19 9.23
CA SER A 170 -42.30 3.95 9.07
C SER A 170 -42.79 3.93 7.64
N ASN A 171 -44.10 3.71 7.46
CA ASN A 171 -44.75 3.85 6.15
C ASN A 171 -44.94 5.31 5.70
N GLN A 172 -44.48 6.28 6.52
CA GLN A 172 -44.75 7.70 6.29
C GLN A 172 -43.62 8.41 5.55
N PHE A 173 -42.43 7.81 5.37
CA PHE A 173 -41.33 8.43 4.65
C PHE A 173 -40.96 7.71 3.36
N VAL A 174 -41.09 8.44 2.25
CA VAL A 174 -40.59 8.08 0.92
C VAL A 174 -39.98 9.34 0.33
N ALA A 175 -38.75 9.30 -0.15
CA ALA A 175 -38.14 10.39 -0.90
C ALA A 175 -37.78 9.94 -2.32
N SER A 176 -38.27 10.67 -3.31
CA SER A 176 -37.87 10.56 -4.71
C SER A 176 -36.85 11.65 -5.01
N LEU A 177 -35.64 11.23 -5.35
CA LEU A 177 -34.48 12.10 -5.52
C LEU A 177 -34.06 12.12 -6.98
N SER A 178 -33.74 13.29 -7.51
CA SER A 178 -33.06 13.49 -8.79
C SER A 178 -31.94 14.50 -8.64
N ASN A 179 -30.81 14.26 -9.31
CA ASN A 179 -29.63 15.12 -9.26
C ASN A 179 -29.22 15.43 -7.81
N VAL A 180 -29.11 14.39 -6.99
CA VAL A 180 -28.64 14.47 -5.60
C VAL A 180 -27.41 13.58 -5.51
N GLU A 181 -26.34 14.05 -4.88
CA GLU A 181 -25.07 13.32 -4.84
C GLU A 181 -24.93 12.45 -3.59
N ALA A 182 -25.51 12.88 -2.45
CA ALA A 182 -25.29 12.21 -1.19
C ALA A 182 -26.51 12.19 -0.25
N LEU A 183 -26.51 11.17 0.62
CA LEU A 183 -27.41 11.06 1.76
C LEU A 183 -26.62 11.21 3.05
N THR A 184 -27.27 11.78 4.05
CA THR A 184 -26.72 11.92 5.39
C THR A 184 -27.64 11.30 6.44
N ILE A 185 -27.08 10.58 7.40
CA ILE A 185 -27.71 10.26 8.68
C ILE A 185 -26.94 10.92 9.82
N TRP A 186 -27.65 11.34 10.86
CA TRP A 186 -27.04 11.79 12.11
C TRP A 186 -27.36 10.76 13.20
N ASP A 187 -26.35 10.15 13.79
CA ASP A 187 -26.50 9.06 14.76
C ASP A 187 -26.65 9.52 16.22
N GLY A 188 -26.73 10.84 16.43
CA GLY A 188 -26.80 11.47 17.76
C GLY A 188 -25.46 11.99 18.25
N GLU A 189 -24.34 11.55 17.67
CA GLU A 189 -22.99 11.99 17.99
C GLU A 189 -22.27 12.55 16.76
N ILE A 190 -22.31 11.81 15.65
CA ILE A 190 -21.56 12.08 14.42
C ILE A 190 -22.51 12.08 13.21
N GLU A 191 -22.21 12.95 12.26
CA GLU A 191 -22.85 12.97 10.95
C GLU A 191 -22.15 11.97 10.01
N GLN A 192 -22.92 11.04 9.44
CA GLN A 192 -22.43 10.04 8.49
C GLN A 192 -23.02 10.32 7.12
N GLN A 193 -22.16 10.68 6.17
CA GLN A 193 -22.55 10.95 4.78
C GLN A 193 -22.09 9.81 3.87
N ARG A 194 -22.94 9.41 2.92
CA ARG A 194 -22.62 8.42 1.87
C ARG A 194 -23.06 8.92 0.51
N LEU A 195 -22.25 8.69 -0.52
CA LEU A 195 -22.61 9.02 -1.90
C LEU A 195 -23.72 8.08 -2.39
N LEU A 196 -24.65 8.58 -3.21
CA LEU A 196 -25.68 7.74 -3.80
C LEU A 196 -25.10 6.59 -4.65
N THR A 197 -23.99 6.85 -5.33
CA THR A 197 -23.31 5.85 -6.16
C THR A 197 -22.79 4.64 -5.39
N GLU A 198 -22.54 4.77 -4.08
CA GLU A 198 -22.13 3.65 -3.21
C GLU A 198 -23.26 2.63 -2.96
N PHE A 199 -24.51 3.00 -3.22
CA PHE A 199 -25.67 2.10 -3.05
C PHE A 199 -26.02 1.35 -4.33
N VAL A 200 -25.31 1.60 -5.43
CA VAL A 200 -25.52 0.91 -6.70
C VAL A 200 -24.71 -0.39 -6.68
N THR A 201 -25.39 -1.53 -6.72
CA THR A 201 -24.72 -2.84 -6.74
C THR A 201 -24.46 -3.32 -8.17
N VAL A 202 -23.53 -4.24 -8.35
CA VAL A 202 -23.28 -4.90 -9.65
C VAL A 202 -24.54 -5.63 -10.16
N GLN A 203 -25.39 -6.13 -9.25
CA GLN A 203 -26.67 -6.71 -9.62
C GLN A 203 -27.63 -5.68 -10.21
N ASP A 204 -27.71 -4.47 -9.63
CA ASP A 204 -28.54 -3.38 -10.15
C ASP A 204 -28.03 -2.94 -11.53
N LEU A 205 -26.71 -2.77 -11.68
CA LEU A 205 -26.07 -2.44 -12.96
C LEU A 205 -26.36 -3.49 -14.04
N ALA A 206 -26.30 -4.78 -13.69
CA ALA A 206 -26.58 -5.86 -14.61
C ALA A 206 -28.05 -5.87 -15.06
N VAL A 207 -28.99 -5.73 -14.13
CA VAL A 207 -30.44 -5.86 -14.42
C VAL A 207 -31.01 -4.62 -15.09
N ASP A 208 -30.71 -3.43 -14.55
CA ASP A 208 -31.29 -2.18 -15.02
C ASP A 208 -30.41 -1.47 -16.06
N GLY A 209 -29.12 -1.83 -16.14
CA GLY A 209 -28.13 -1.20 -17.02
C GLY A 209 -27.69 -2.05 -18.21
N LEU A 210 -27.70 -3.39 -18.12
CA LEU A 210 -27.14 -4.26 -19.16
C LEU A 210 -28.18 -4.98 -20.02
N ILE A 211 -29.42 -5.12 -19.54
CA ILE A 211 -30.48 -5.79 -20.30
C ILE A 211 -31.11 -4.80 -21.29
N GLN A 212 -31.18 -5.16 -22.57
CA GLN A 212 -31.79 -4.33 -23.61
C GLN A 212 -33.29 -4.11 -23.35
N GLY A 213 -33.97 -5.17 -22.94
CA GLY A 213 -35.39 -5.17 -22.61
C GLY A 213 -35.92 -6.60 -22.47
N LEU A 214 -36.95 -6.78 -21.65
CA LEU A 214 -37.51 -8.12 -21.38
C LEU A 214 -38.20 -8.77 -22.59
N ALA A 215 -38.50 -7.97 -23.63
CA ALA A 215 -39.00 -8.45 -24.91
C ALA A 215 -37.89 -9.05 -25.79
N ASN A 216 -36.64 -8.66 -25.56
CA ASN A 216 -35.46 -9.03 -26.36
C ASN A 216 -34.74 -10.26 -25.79
N ARG A 217 -35.50 -11.28 -25.38
CA ARG A 217 -34.97 -12.57 -24.91
C ARG A 217 -35.69 -13.73 -25.60
N TRP A 218 -35.02 -14.88 -25.71
CA TRP A 218 -35.53 -16.04 -26.47
C TRP A 218 -36.85 -16.63 -25.95
N ASN A 219 -37.19 -16.40 -24.68
CA ASN A 219 -38.44 -16.85 -24.07
C ASN A 219 -39.28 -15.69 -23.52
N ALA A 220 -39.37 -14.58 -24.26
CA ALA A 220 -40.06 -13.36 -23.85
C ALA A 220 -41.51 -13.56 -23.34
N SER A 221 -42.20 -14.61 -23.80
CA SER A 221 -43.56 -14.98 -23.39
C SER A 221 -43.66 -15.71 -22.04
N SER A 222 -42.56 -16.27 -21.53
CA SER A 222 -42.49 -16.92 -20.21
C SER A 222 -42.28 -15.88 -19.10
N SER A 223 -42.27 -16.28 -17.82
CA SER A 223 -41.73 -15.40 -16.77
C SER A 223 -40.24 -15.13 -16.97
N VAL A 224 -39.75 -13.99 -16.48
CA VAL A 224 -38.30 -13.72 -16.38
C VAL A 224 -37.66 -14.76 -15.45
N GLY A 225 -36.42 -15.17 -15.73
CA GLY A 225 -35.72 -16.19 -14.97
C GLY A 225 -36.14 -17.63 -15.30
N SER A 226 -36.95 -17.82 -16.35
CA SER A 226 -37.33 -19.16 -16.82
C SER A 226 -36.27 -19.73 -17.76
N ALA A 227 -35.96 -21.02 -17.60
CA ALA A 227 -35.04 -21.74 -18.48
C ALA A 227 -35.55 -21.80 -19.92
N VAL A 228 -34.64 -21.91 -20.88
CA VAL A 228 -34.94 -22.00 -22.32
C VAL A 228 -33.87 -22.81 -23.06
N GLU A 229 -34.31 -23.61 -24.04
CA GLU A 229 -33.41 -24.23 -25.02
C GLU A 229 -33.38 -23.36 -26.29
N VAL A 230 -32.19 -22.98 -26.74
CA VAL A 230 -31.94 -22.18 -27.94
C VAL A 230 -31.14 -23.03 -28.92
N SER A 231 -31.62 -23.15 -30.16
CA SER A 231 -30.85 -23.85 -31.20
C SER A 231 -29.81 -22.93 -31.82
N PHE A 232 -28.68 -23.48 -32.26
CA PHE A 232 -27.66 -22.73 -33.00
C PHE A 232 -27.13 -23.50 -34.21
N SER A 233 -26.60 -22.78 -35.20
CA SER A 233 -25.96 -23.36 -36.38
C SER A 233 -24.80 -22.51 -36.90
N PHE A 234 -23.93 -23.12 -37.72
CA PHE A 234 -22.83 -22.43 -38.39
C PHE A 234 -23.17 -22.21 -39.87
N ILE A 235 -23.08 -20.96 -40.31
CA ILE A 235 -23.47 -20.56 -41.67
C ILE A 235 -22.54 -21.23 -42.68
N LEU A 236 -23.13 -21.98 -43.63
CA LEU A 236 -22.39 -22.75 -44.64
C LEU A 236 -22.15 -21.99 -45.94
N ASN A 237 -23.06 -21.08 -46.30
CA ASN A 237 -22.98 -20.26 -47.51
C ASN A 237 -23.38 -18.84 -47.16
N ALA A 238 -22.69 -17.85 -47.74
CA ALA A 238 -23.00 -16.44 -47.52
C ALA A 238 -24.49 -16.16 -47.81
N THR A 239 -25.26 -15.82 -46.78
CA THR A 239 -26.65 -15.38 -46.91
C THR A 239 -26.70 -13.85 -47.00
N SER A 240 -27.62 -13.29 -47.78
CA SER A 240 -27.81 -11.83 -47.89
C SER A 240 -28.43 -11.17 -46.65
N ALA A 241 -28.69 -11.95 -45.58
CA ALA A 241 -29.29 -11.47 -44.35
C ALA A 241 -28.18 -11.19 -43.32
N GLY A 242 -28.05 -9.91 -42.96
CA GLY A 242 -27.44 -9.50 -41.70
C GLY A 242 -25.92 -9.37 -41.66
N GLY A 243 -25.15 -9.41 -42.76
CA GLY A 243 -23.71 -9.21 -42.68
C GLY A 243 -23.07 -8.78 -43.99
N GLU A 244 -21.91 -8.12 -43.92
CA GLU A 244 -21.08 -7.90 -45.10
C GLU A 244 -20.63 -9.27 -45.64
N VAL A 245 -20.94 -9.60 -46.88
CA VAL A 245 -20.62 -10.93 -47.47
C VAL A 245 -19.21 -11.01 -48.08
N THR A 246 -18.43 -9.94 -47.93
CA THR A 246 -17.04 -9.84 -48.39
C THR A 246 -16.12 -10.75 -47.57
N GLN A 247 -15.30 -11.53 -48.26
CA GLN A 247 -14.38 -12.52 -47.64
C GLN A 247 -15.05 -13.53 -46.71
N PHE A 248 -16.30 -13.89 -46.98
CA PHE A 248 -17.02 -14.88 -46.19
C PHE A 248 -16.26 -16.21 -46.07
N ARG A 249 -16.22 -16.74 -44.85
CA ARG A 249 -15.83 -18.12 -44.56
C ARG A 249 -16.70 -18.69 -43.45
N THR A 250 -16.86 -20.02 -43.45
CA THR A 250 -17.40 -20.71 -42.27
C THR A 250 -16.40 -20.63 -41.11
N PHE A 251 -16.90 -20.75 -39.89
CA PHE A 251 -16.11 -21.17 -38.74
C PHE A 251 -15.38 -22.48 -39.05
N SER A 252 -14.07 -22.49 -38.80
CA SER A 252 -13.20 -23.67 -38.83
C SER A 252 -13.55 -24.65 -37.71
N PRO A 253 -13.16 -25.93 -37.81
CA PRO A 253 -13.47 -26.92 -36.77
C PRO A 253 -13.04 -26.49 -35.35
N ALA A 254 -11.84 -25.91 -35.20
CA ALA A 254 -11.35 -25.45 -33.90
C ALA A 254 -12.17 -24.28 -33.34
N GLU A 255 -12.56 -23.32 -34.19
CA GLU A 255 -13.42 -22.21 -33.77
C GLU A 255 -14.81 -22.73 -33.34
N ARG A 256 -15.36 -23.74 -34.05
CA ARG A 256 -16.64 -24.37 -33.65
C ARG A 256 -16.55 -25.06 -32.29
N ASP A 257 -15.43 -25.72 -32.01
CA ASP A 257 -15.20 -26.37 -30.71
C ASP A 257 -15.12 -25.35 -29.56
N SER A 258 -14.46 -24.21 -29.79
CA SER A 258 -14.45 -23.09 -28.84
C SER A 258 -15.84 -22.51 -28.60
N VAL A 259 -16.66 -22.33 -29.65
CA VAL A 259 -18.07 -21.89 -29.51
C VAL A 259 -18.88 -22.87 -28.68
N ARG A 260 -18.76 -24.18 -28.94
CA ARG A 260 -19.43 -25.23 -28.16
C ARG A 260 -19.02 -25.20 -26.69
N ALA A 261 -17.75 -24.91 -26.40
CA ALA A 261 -17.27 -24.78 -25.03
C ALA A 261 -17.91 -23.58 -24.31
N ILE A 262 -18.03 -22.43 -24.98
CA ILE A 262 -18.71 -21.22 -24.43
C ILE A 262 -20.18 -21.52 -24.10
N PHE A 263 -20.91 -22.16 -25.02
CA PHE A 263 -22.30 -22.54 -24.77
C PHE A 263 -22.46 -23.56 -23.64
N LYS A 264 -21.53 -24.50 -23.55
CA LYS A 264 -21.51 -25.48 -22.46
C LYS A 264 -21.28 -24.79 -21.11
N GLU A 265 -20.33 -23.87 -21.03
CA GLU A 265 -20.03 -23.08 -19.82
C GLU A 265 -21.27 -22.30 -19.35
N LEU A 266 -21.90 -21.51 -20.22
CA LEU A 266 -23.14 -20.78 -19.91
C LEU A 266 -24.24 -21.70 -19.38
N SER A 267 -24.38 -22.89 -19.97
CA SER A 267 -25.43 -23.85 -19.60
C SER A 267 -25.26 -24.44 -18.20
N GLN A 268 -24.05 -24.35 -17.62
CA GLN A 268 -23.74 -24.87 -16.30
C GLN A 268 -24.28 -23.98 -15.19
N PHE A 269 -24.21 -22.65 -15.35
CA PHE A 269 -24.59 -21.71 -14.29
C PHE A 269 -25.86 -20.89 -14.61
N THR A 270 -26.46 -21.09 -15.78
CA THR A 270 -27.74 -20.47 -16.18
C THR A 270 -28.80 -21.51 -16.58
N GLY A 271 -30.05 -21.06 -16.74
CA GLY A 271 -31.13 -21.83 -17.33
C GLY A 271 -31.10 -21.91 -18.86
N LEU A 272 -30.07 -21.39 -19.53
CA LEU A 272 -29.88 -21.57 -20.97
C LEU A 272 -29.44 -23.01 -21.27
N GLN A 273 -29.96 -23.57 -22.35
CA GLN A 273 -29.50 -24.82 -22.96
C GLN A 273 -29.30 -24.56 -24.46
N PHE A 274 -28.22 -25.09 -25.02
CA PHE A 274 -27.90 -24.88 -26.43
C PHE A 274 -27.92 -26.18 -27.20
N ARG A 275 -28.62 -26.18 -28.33
CA ARG A 275 -28.74 -27.35 -29.22
C ARG A 275 -28.21 -27.03 -30.61
N GLU A 276 -27.07 -27.63 -30.97
CA GLU A 276 -26.52 -27.50 -32.33
C GLU A 276 -27.45 -28.19 -33.35
N ILE A 277 -27.67 -27.54 -34.47
CA ILE A 277 -28.42 -28.07 -35.61
C ILE A 277 -27.60 -27.84 -36.89
N ASP A 278 -27.55 -28.86 -37.76
CA ASP A 278 -26.95 -28.72 -39.08
C ASP A 278 -27.75 -27.75 -39.95
N GLU A 279 -27.08 -26.72 -40.49
CA GLU A 279 -27.70 -25.74 -41.37
C GLU A 279 -27.95 -26.32 -42.77
N SER A 280 -29.16 -26.14 -43.30
CA SER A 280 -29.52 -26.54 -44.66
C SER A 280 -30.57 -25.59 -45.26
N SER A 281 -30.94 -25.81 -46.52
CA SER A 281 -31.96 -24.98 -47.18
C SER A 281 -33.32 -25.14 -46.47
N GLY A 282 -33.71 -24.13 -45.70
CA GLY A 282 -34.96 -24.10 -44.92
C GLY A 282 -34.84 -24.61 -43.47
N GLN A 283 -33.63 -24.88 -42.97
CA GLN A 283 -33.38 -25.25 -41.57
C GLN A 283 -32.11 -24.57 -41.07
N ALA A 284 -32.24 -23.74 -40.03
CA ALA A 284 -31.13 -23.10 -39.34
C ALA A 284 -31.40 -23.07 -37.84
N GLY A 285 -30.35 -22.79 -37.05
CA GLY A 285 -30.49 -22.47 -35.64
C GLY A 285 -31.20 -21.13 -35.42
N SER A 286 -31.68 -20.91 -34.21
CA SER A 286 -32.15 -19.59 -33.76
C SER A 286 -31.00 -18.58 -33.70
N ILE A 287 -29.80 -19.02 -33.31
CA ILE A 287 -28.56 -18.25 -33.42
C ILE A 287 -27.73 -18.83 -34.56
N ARG A 288 -27.39 -18.01 -35.56
CA ARG A 288 -26.52 -18.44 -36.68
C ARG A 288 -25.22 -17.68 -36.64
N MET A 289 -24.10 -18.37 -36.90
CA MET A 289 -22.77 -17.77 -36.79
C MET A 289 -21.98 -17.87 -38.10
N GLY A 290 -21.46 -16.73 -38.56
CA GLY A 290 -20.63 -16.62 -39.76
C GLY A 290 -19.39 -15.76 -39.52
N VAL A 291 -18.38 -15.91 -40.39
CA VAL A 291 -17.21 -15.03 -40.42
C VAL A 291 -17.17 -14.30 -41.76
N SER A 292 -17.03 -12.99 -41.72
CA SER A 292 -16.85 -12.16 -42.89
C SER A 292 -16.17 -10.85 -42.53
N GLN A 293 -15.59 -10.17 -43.52
CA GLN A 293 -14.89 -8.92 -43.26
C GLN A 293 -15.86 -7.91 -42.65
N GLN A 294 -15.48 -7.31 -41.51
CA GLN A 294 -16.19 -6.16 -40.95
C GLN A 294 -15.33 -4.91 -41.16
N LEU A 295 -15.90 -3.85 -41.75
CA LEU A 295 -15.15 -2.63 -42.05
C LEU A 295 -14.89 -1.74 -40.82
N ASN A 296 -15.82 -1.74 -39.86
CA ASN A 296 -15.82 -0.78 -38.75
C ASN A 296 -15.97 -1.42 -37.37
N SER A 297 -16.09 -2.75 -37.27
CA SER A 297 -16.32 -3.46 -36.00
C SER A 297 -15.52 -4.76 -35.96
N LYS A 298 -15.42 -5.37 -34.77
CA LYS A 298 -14.81 -6.71 -34.60
C LYS A 298 -15.84 -7.85 -34.72
N GLY A 299 -17.11 -7.49 -34.69
CA GLY A 299 -18.25 -8.36 -34.87
C GLY A 299 -19.52 -7.54 -35.04
N MET A 300 -20.63 -8.23 -35.28
CA MET A 300 -21.95 -7.65 -35.24
C MET A 300 -22.98 -8.72 -34.90
N SER A 301 -23.99 -8.35 -34.13
CA SER A 301 -25.11 -9.22 -33.82
C SER A 301 -26.45 -8.48 -33.77
N HIS A 302 -27.53 -9.26 -33.74
CA HIS A 302 -28.89 -8.79 -33.57
C HIS A 302 -29.50 -9.36 -32.29
N PHE A 303 -30.22 -8.52 -31.56
CA PHE A 303 -30.97 -8.95 -30.39
C PHE A 303 -32.06 -9.98 -30.74
N PRO A 304 -32.46 -10.84 -29.78
CA PRO A 304 -33.63 -11.68 -29.94
C PRO A 304 -34.87 -10.84 -30.30
N GLY A 305 -35.59 -11.25 -31.33
CA GLY A 305 -36.85 -10.64 -31.76
C GLY A 305 -36.76 -9.37 -32.62
N GLU A 306 -35.58 -8.76 -32.83
CA GLU A 306 -35.49 -7.45 -33.52
C GLU A 306 -35.31 -7.53 -35.05
N ALA A 307 -34.89 -8.66 -35.60
CA ALA A 307 -34.47 -8.76 -37.00
C ALA A 307 -35.14 -9.91 -37.80
N GLY A 308 -36.31 -10.37 -37.37
CA GLY A 308 -37.01 -11.48 -38.04
C GLY A 308 -36.15 -12.75 -38.05
N ASP A 309 -35.93 -13.33 -39.24
CA ASP A 309 -35.11 -14.53 -39.41
C ASP A 309 -33.61 -14.33 -39.08
N ALA A 310 -33.15 -13.08 -38.99
CA ALA A 310 -31.77 -12.73 -38.61
C ALA A 310 -31.61 -12.39 -37.11
N ALA A 311 -32.68 -12.49 -36.32
CA ALA A 311 -32.59 -12.26 -34.88
C ALA A 311 -31.63 -13.27 -34.25
N GLY A 312 -30.65 -12.82 -33.47
CA GLY A 312 -29.63 -13.69 -32.88
C GLY A 312 -28.46 -14.06 -33.78
N ASP A 313 -28.44 -13.65 -35.05
CA ASP A 313 -27.29 -13.93 -35.93
C ASP A 313 -26.04 -13.19 -35.41
N ILE A 314 -24.87 -13.83 -35.54
CA ILE A 314 -23.56 -13.31 -35.13
C ILE A 314 -22.62 -13.38 -36.34
N TRP A 315 -22.02 -12.24 -36.68
CA TRP A 315 -21.02 -12.10 -37.72
C TRP A 315 -19.71 -11.63 -37.12
N MET A 316 -18.68 -12.48 -37.16
CA MET A 316 -17.35 -12.14 -36.66
C MET A 316 -16.45 -11.64 -37.77
N ASP A 317 -15.58 -10.68 -37.44
CA ASP A 317 -14.55 -10.18 -38.33
C ASP A 317 -13.45 -11.21 -38.62
N VAL A 318 -12.91 -11.20 -39.85
CA VAL A 318 -11.91 -12.18 -40.30
C VAL A 318 -10.62 -12.08 -39.48
N GLU A 319 -10.13 -10.86 -39.25
CA GLU A 319 -8.90 -10.58 -38.51
C GLU A 319 -9.06 -10.92 -37.02
N SER A 320 -10.21 -10.59 -36.44
CA SER A 320 -10.52 -10.91 -35.04
C SER A 320 -10.49 -12.41 -34.77
N MET A 321 -10.93 -13.21 -35.74
CA MET A 321 -10.95 -14.67 -35.64
C MET A 321 -9.59 -15.35 -35.88
N LEU A 322 -8.54 -14.63 -36.28
CA LEU A 322 -7.18 -15.20 -36.47
C LEU A 322 -6.57 -15.77 -35.19
N LYS A 323 -6.99 -15.27 -34.03
CA LYS A 323 -6.52 -15.71 -32.70
C LYS A 323 -7.72 -15.88 -31.74
N PHE A 324 -8.67 -16.75 -32.10
CA PHE A 324 -9.85 -17.03 -31.28
C PHE A 324 -9.56 -18.05 -30.17
N ALA A 325 -9.20 -17.56 -28.98
CA ALA A 325 -8.92 -18.36 -27.78
C ALA A 325 -9.19 -17.52 -26.51
N PRO A 326 -9.49 -18.14 -25.35
CA PRO A 326 -9.68 -17.40 -24.10
C PRO A 326 -8.54 -16.41 -23.81
N GLY A 327 -8.88 -15.22 -23.33
CA GLY A 327 -7.90 -14.17 -23.03
C GLY A 327 -7.39 -13.41 -24.27
N THR A 328 -8.07 -13.51 -25.41
CA THR A 328 -7.75 -12.72 -26.62
C THR A 328 -8.87 -11.79 -27.03
N ALA A 329 -8.51 -10.71 -27.74
CA ALA A 329 -9.47 -9.75 -28.29
C ALA A 329 -10.57 -10.37 -29.16
N GLY A 330 -10.25 -11.41 -29.94
CA GLY A 330 -11.23 -12.10 -30.78
C GLY A 330 -12.24 -12.91 -29.98
N TYR A 331 -11.80 -13.50 -28.87
CA TYR A 331 -12.68 -14.24 -27.96
C TYR A 331 -13.62 -13.29 -27.20
N THR A 332 -13.09 -12.18 -26.69
CA THR A 332 -13.91 -11.12 -26.08
C THR A 332 -14.94 -10.55 -27.04
N ALA A 333 -14.55 -10.26 -28.30
CA ALA A 333 -15.49 -9.79 -29.31
C ALA A 333 -16.62 -10.81 -29.57
N TYR A 334 -16.30 -12.12 -29.60
CA TYR A 334 -17.35 -13.13 -29.75
C TYR A 334 -18.28 -13.20 -28.53
N LEU A 335 -17.76 -13.12 -27.30
CA LEU A 335 -18.60 -13.07 -26.10
C LEU A 335 -19.52 -11.83 -26.11
N HIS A 336 -19.00 -10.69 -26.56
CA HIS A 336 -19.76 -9.46 -26.74
C HIS A 336 -20.92 -9.64 -27.73
N GLU A 337 -20.66 -10.14 -28.94
CA GLU A 337 -21.71 -10.39 -29.92
C GLU A 337 -22.73 -11.43 -29.44
N LEU A 338 -22.26 -12.46 -28.73
CA LEU A 338 -23.15 -13.43 -28.12
C LEU A 338 -23.99 -12.81 -27.00
N GLY A 339 -23.46 -11.83 -26.26
CA GLY A 339 -24.22 -11.05 -25.29
C GLY A 339 -25.42 -10.36 -25.92
N HIS A 340 -25.22 -9.68 -27.06
CA HIS A 340 -26.32 -9.12 -27.86
C HIS A 340 -27.33 -10.18 -28.31
N ALA A 341 -26.87 -11.30 -28.88
CA ALA A 341 -27.72 -12.42 -29.27
C ALA A 341 -28.47 -13.09 -28.09
N LEU A 342 -28.09 -12.78 -26.85
CA LEU A 342 -28.76 -13.22 -25.63
C LEU A 342 -29.57 -12.11 -24.94
N GLY A 343 -29.58 -10.88 -25.46
CA GLY A 343 -30.41 -9.77 -24.98
C GLY A 343 -29.67 -8.71 -24.16
N LEU A 344 -28.33 -8.71 -24.15
CA LEU A 344 -27.51 -7.73 -23.43
C LEU A 344 -27.12 -6.57 -24.33
N ARG A 345 -27.19 -5.33 -23.82
CA ARG A 345 -26.85 -4.10 -24.54
C ARG A 345 -25.50 -3.54 -24.11
N HIS A 346 -25.01 -2.53 -24.82
CA HIS A 346 -23.87 -1.74 -24.37
C HIS A 346 -24.16 -1.05 -23.03
N THR A 347 -23.08 -0.82 -22.28
CA THR A 347 -23.09 -0.10 -20.99
C THR A 347 -23.51 1.37 -21.15
N ARG A 348 -23.19 1.97 -22.29
CA ARG A 348 -23.26 3.40 -22.58
C ARG A 348 -23.72 3.68 -24.01
N ASN A 349 -24.06 4.93 -24.33
CA ASN A 349 -24.47 5.33 -25.68
C ASN A 349 -23.26 5.59 -26.59
N ILE A 350 -22.63 4.51 -27.03
CA ILE A 350 -21.35 4.53 -27.77
C ILE A 350 -21.55 4.52 -29.28
N ASP A 351 -22.56 3.79 -29.76
CA ASP A 351 -22.90 3.71 -31.18
C ASP A 351 -24.07 4.61 -31.55
N ALA A 352 -24.18 4.96 -32.82
CA ALA A 352 -25.26 5.83 -33.32
C ALA A 352 -26.67 5.26 -33.10
N ALA A 353 -26.79 3.93 -32.95
CA ALA A 353 -28.05 3.26 -32.66
C ALA A 353 -28.39 3.25 -31.15
N ASP A 354 -27.43 3.55 -30.28
CA ASP A 354 -27.62 3.53 -28.83
C ASP A 354 -28.33 4.80 -28.36
N HIS A 355 -29.52 4.61 -27.78
CA HIS A 355 -30.37 5.69 -27.26
C HIS A 355 -30.94 5.33 -25.88
N TYR A 356 -30.06 4.85 -24.98
CA TYR A 356 -30.42 4.47 -23.63
C TYR A 356 -30.70 5.70 -22.77
N ALA A 357 -31.83 5.70 -22.08
CA ALA A 357 -32.21 6.77 -21.16
C ALA A 357 -31.31 6.82 -19.90
N LYS A 358 -30.71 5.68 -19.53
CA LYS A 358 -29.81 5.54 -18.38
C LYS A 358 -28.56 4.76 -18.82
N GLU A 359 -27.40 5.38 -18.65
CA GLU A 359 -26.09 4.78 -18.89
C GLU A 359 -25.52 4.26 -17.57
N ILE A 360 -24.75 3.18 -17.62
CA ILE A 360 -24.05 2.67 -16.45
C ILE A 360 -22.98 3.67 -15.99
N LEU A 361 -22.82 3.81 -14.67
CA LEU A 361 -21.74 4.55 -14.03
C LEU A 361 -20.39 4.21 -14.67
N SER A 362 -19.62 5.25 -15.03
CA SER A 362 -18.36 5.09 -15.76
C SER A 362 -17.31 4.26 -15.01
N ALA A 363 -17.37 4.21 -13.69
CA ALA A 363 -16.48 3.38 -12.87
C ALA A 363 -16.65 1.87 -13.12
N TYR A 364 -17.81 1.45 -13.63
CA TYR A 364 -18.12 0.06 -13.95
C TYR A 364 -18.14 -0.23 -15.46
N ASP A 365 -17.94 0.80 -16.29
CA ASP A 365 -17.84 0.66 -17.74
C ASP A 365 -16.44 0.18 -18.12
N GLN A 366 -16.18 -1.11 -17.89
CA GLN A 366 -14.94 -1.79 -18.26
C GLN A 366 -15.17 -3.28 -18.51
N THR A 367 -14.36 -3.86 -19.39
CA THR A 367 -14.44 -5.28 -19.81
C THR A 367 -14.38 -6.30 -18.66
N SER A 368 -13.72 -5.95 -17.55
CA SER A 368 -13.64 -6.79 -16.34
C SER A 368 -14.96 -6.89 -15.58
N TYR A 369 -15.88 -5.92 -15.72
CA TYR A 369 -17.23 -6.02 -15.18
C TYR A 369 -18.23 -6.61 -16.19
N THR A 370 -18.10 -6.27 -17.48
CA THR A 370 -18.96 -6.77 -18.56
C THR A 370 -18.22 -6.80 -19.90
N VAL A 371 -18.33 -7.90 -20.64
CA VAL A 371 -17.82 -7.98 -22.02
C VAL A 371 -18.53 -7.02 -22.97
N MET A 372 -19.67 -6.44 -22.57
CA MET A 372 -20.44 -5.45 -23.36
C MET A 372 -19.83 -4.04 -23.32
N SER A 373 -18.81 -3.81 -22.49
CA SER A 373 -18.08 -2.53 -22.47
C SER A 373 -17.06 -2.46 -23.61
N GLN A 374 -16.84 -1.25 -24.14
CA GLN A 374 -15.75 -0.96 -25.08
C GLN A 374 -14.45 -0.48 -24.39
N ASN A 375 -14.46 -0.33 -23.06
CA ASN A 375 -13.28 0.10 -22.29
C ASN A 375 -12.47 -1.13 -21.85
N TYR A 376 -11.38 -1.39 -22.56
CA TYR A 376 -10.43 -2.45 -22.23
C TYR A 376 -9.56 -2.07 -21.04
N SER A 377 -9.07 -3.06 -20.29
CA SER A 377 -8.18 -2.79 -19.16
C SER A 377 -6.86 -2.19 -19.62
N ALA A 378 -6.31 -1.29 -18.80
CA ALA A 378 -5.07 -0.58 -19.11
C ALA A 378 -3.84 -1.50 -19.17
N ASP A 379 -3.91 -2.66 -18.52
CA ASP A 379 -2.87 -3.71 -18.54
C ASP A 379 -2.92 -4.60 -19.80
N GLY A 380 -3.87 -4.35 -20.72
CA GLY A 380 -3.99 -5.04 -22.00
C GLY A 380 -4.56 -6.47 -21.91
N LEU A 381 -5.08 -6.86 -20.74
CA LEU A 381 -5.72 -8.15 -20.55
C LEU A 381 -7.13 -8.18 -21.18
N PHE A 382 -7.52 -9.36 -21.66
CA PHE A 382 -8.84 -9.59 -22.23
C PHE A 382 -9.63 -10.62 -21.42
N PRO A 383 -10.96 -10.53 -21.39
CA PRO A 383 -11.85 -11.57 -20.87
C PRO A 383 -11.56 -12.97 -21.43
N ALA A 384 -11.40 -13.92 -20.52
CA ALA A 384 -11.30 -15.35 -20.81
C ALA A 384 -12.56 -16.13 -20.40
N THR A 385 -13.43 -15.50 -19.61
CA THR A 385 -14.74 -15.99 -19.19
C THR A 385 -15.77 -14.86 -19.34
N TRP A 386 -17.04 -15.15 -19.07
CA TRP A 386 -18.03 -14.09 -18.85
C TRP A 386 -17.68 -13.26 -17.61
N SER A 387 -17.97 -11.96 -17.65
CA SER A 387 -17.68 -11.03 -16.55
C SER A 387 -18.87 -10.93 -15.58
N ASN A 388 -18.63 -10.35 -14.40
CA ASN A 388 -19.59 -10.34 -13.28
C ASN A 388 -21.02 -9.90 -13.67
N MET A 389 -21.15 -8.78 -14.39
CA MET A 389 -22.46 -8.24 -14.78
C MET A 389 -23.14 -9.09 -15.86
N ASP A 390 -22.35 -9.69 -16.77
CA ASP A 390 -22.91 -10.55 -17.81
C ASP A 390 -23.56 -11.79 -17.19
N ILE A 391 -22.85 -12.41 -16.23
CA ILE A 391 -23.34 -13.58 -15.49
C ILE A 391 -24.61 -13.22 -14.72
N ALA A 392 -24.62 -12.09 -14.00
CA ALA A 392 -25.77 -11.61 -13.25
C ALA A 392 -26.98 -11.34 -14.15
N ALA A 393 -26.79 -10.68 -15.30
CA ALA A 393 -27.85 -10.37 -16.25
C ALA A 393 -28.43 -11.64 -16.90
N LEU A 394 -27.57 -12.58 -17.32
CA LEU A 394 -28.02 -13.83 -17.95
C LEU A 394 -28.71 -14.76 -16.95
N ARG A 395 -28.23 -14.83 -15.70
CA ARG A 395 -28.93 -15.53 -14.59
C ARG A 395 -30.29 -14.91 -14.32
N TYR A 396 -30.41 -13.58 -14.35
CA TYR A 396 -31.69 -12.90 -14.18
C TYR A 396 -32.65 -13.19 -15.35
N LEU A 397 -32.19 -13.10 -16.61
CA LEU A 397 -33.02 -13.31 -17.79
C LEU A 397 -33.53 -14.76 -17.91
N TYR A 398 -32.64 -15.73 -17.72
CA TYR A 398 -32.88 -17.13 -18.08
C TYR A 398 -32.88 -18.11 -16.90
N GLY A 399 -32.63 -17.63 -15.69
CA GLY A 399 -32.63 -18.40 -14.45
C GLY A 399 -31.23 -18.84 -14.02
N THR A 400 -31.06 -19.05 -12.73
CA THR A 400 -29.79 -19.50 -12.11
C THR A 400 -29.74 -21.02 -12.01
N LYS A 401 -28.58 -21.60 -12.28
CA LYS A 401 -28.22 -22.95 -11.83
C LYS A 401 -26.98 -22.86 -10.95
N SER A 402 -27.06 -23.46 -9.77
CA SER A 402 -25.92 -23.52 -8.86
C SER A 402 -24.83 -24.44 -9.42
N ILE A 403 -23.58 -23.99 -9.39
CA ILE A 403 -22.39 -24.75 -9.75
C ILE A 403 -21.40 -24.76 -8.56
N ASN A 404 -20.51 -25.75 -8.53
CA ASN A 404 -19.44 -25.90 -7.54
C ASN A 404 -19.88 -25.98 -6.07
N THR A 405 -21.09 -26.49 -5.79
CA THR A 405 -21.75 -26.53 -4.47
C THR A 405 -21.07 -27.37 -3.35
N SER A 406 -19.77 -27.64 -3.42
CA SER A 406 -18.98 -28.36 -2.41
C SER A 406 -17.70 -27.58 -2.16
N ASP A 407 -17.13 -27.73 -0.97
CA ASP A 407 -15.89 -27.02 -0.56
C ASP A 407 -14.81 -27.08 -1.64
N THR A 408 -14.45 -25.90 -2.16
CA THR A 408 -13.54 -25.73 -3.28
C THR A 408 -12.33 -24.89 -2.86
N ARG A 409 -11.13 -25.38 -3.22
CA ARG A 409 -9.88 -24.61 -3.07
C ARG A 409 -9.41 -24.13 -4.43
N ILE A 410 -9.52 -22.83 -4.67
CA ILE A 410 -9.17 -22.14 -5.91
C ILE A 410 -7.73 -21.64 -5.79
N VAL A 411 -6.80 -22.34 -6.44
CA VAL A 411 -5.38 -21.93 -6.47
C VAL A 411 -5.13 -21.02 -7.65
N LEU A 412 -4.71 -19.79 -7.36
CA LEU A 412 -4.40 -18.80 -8.39
C LEU A 412 -2.98 -19.04 -8.92
N ASP A 413 -2.87 -19.23 -10.23
CA ASP A 413 -1.62 -19.46 -10.94
C ASP A 413 -1.40 -18.41 -12.04
N SER A 414 -0.30 -18.54 -12.80
CA SER A 414 0.01 -17.61 -13.88
C SER A 414 -1.08 -17.49 -14.96
N SER A 415 -2.00 -18.46 -15.06
CA SER A 415 -3.13 -18.37 -15.99
C SER A 415 -4.19 -17.36 -15.54
N TYR A 416 -4.26 -17.01 -14.25
CA TYR A 416 -5.14 -15.95 -13.75
C TYR A 416 -4.51 -14.56 -13.94
N ALA A 417 -3.19 -14.46 -13.90
CA ALA A 417 -2.47 -13.20 -14.12
C ALA A 417 -2.42 -12.77 -15.60
N ALA A 418 -2.69 -13.68 -16.54
CA ALA A 418 -2.54 -13.46 -17.98
C ALA A 418 -3.84 -13.10 -18.72
N GLN A 419 -4.97 -12.97 -18.01
CA GLN A 419 -6.29 -12.71 -18.60
C GLN A 419 -7.28 -12.28 -17.52
N GLN A 420 -8.44 -11.73 -17.92
CA GLN A 420 -9.52 -11.42 -16.98
C GLN A 420 -10.42 -12.66 -16.80
N LYS A 421 -10.74 -13.02 -15.55
CA LYS A 421 -11.59 -14.18 -15.22
C LYS A 421 -12.59 -13.85 -14.13
N THR A 422 -13.70 -14.59 -14.13
CA THR A 422 -14.71 -14.57 -13.06
C THR A 422 -14.85 -15.96 -12.46
N ILE A 423 -14.78 -16.03 -11.14
CA ILE A 423 -15.08 -17.23 -10.36
C ILE A 423 -16.60 -17.33 -10.18
N VAL A 424 -17.16 -18.50 -10.46
CA VAL A 424 -18.56 -18.83 -10.15
C VAL A 424 -18.55 -20.03 -9.22
N ASP A 425 -18.94 -19.80 -7.97
CA ASP A 425 -19.03 -20.83 -6.94
C ASP A 425 -20.25 -20.56 -6.06
N ASP A 426 -21.28 -21.40 -6.11
CA ASP A 426 -22.57 -21.12 -5.48
C ASP A 426 -22.81 -21.95 -4.21
N GLY A 427 -21.77 -22.54 -3.62
CA GLY A 427 -21.84 -23.02 -2.23
C GLY A 427 -20.76 -24.01 -1.84
N GLY A 428 -20.64 -24.24 -0.55
CA GLY A 428 -19.47 -24.91 0.03
C GLY A 428 -18.89 -24.00 1.09
N ILE A 429 -17.73 -24.38 1.64
CA ILE A 429 -16.83 -23.45 2.30
C ILE A 429 -15.57 -23.37 1.44
N ASP A 430 -15.42 -22.25 0.76
CA ASP A 430 -14.50 -22.09 -0.35
C ASP A 430 -13.29 -21.24 0.02
N SER A 431 -12.17 -21.48 -0.64
CA SER A 431 -10.90 -20.81 -0.35
C SER A 431 -10.20 -20.36 -1.62
N ILE A 432 -9.80 -19.09 -1.67
CA ILE A 432 -8.86 -18.59 -2.69
C ILE A 432 -7.43 -18.62 -2.13
N ASP A 433 -6.51 -19.20 -2.88
CA ASP A 433 -5.09 -19.25 -2.56
C ASP A 433 -4.28 -18.43 -3.57
N ALA A 434 -3.83 -17.25 -3.15
CA ALA A 434 -2.99 -16.33 -3.91
C ALA A 434 -1.49 -16.43 -3.55
N SER A 435 -1.07 -17.43 -2.77
CA SER A 435 0.30 -17.55 -2.23
C SER A 435 1.39 -17.65 -3.29
N ALA A 436 1.03 -18.05 -4.52
CA ALA A 436 1.95 -18.13 -5.65
C ALA A 436 2.20 -16.78 -6.35
N SER A 437 1.53 -15.70 -5.94
CA SER A 437 1.75 -14.37 -6.52
C SER A 437 3.18 -13.88 -6.28
N LYS A 438 3.73 -13.18 -7.27
CA LYS A 438 5.08 -12.59 -7.21
C LYS A 438 5.07 -11.10 -6.86
N VAL A 439 3.87 -10.56 -6.64
CA VAL A 439 3.58 -9.18 -6.25
C VAL A 439 2.49 -9.22 -5.18
N GLY A 440 2.43 -8.20 -4.33
CA GLY A 440 1.33 -8.02 -3.40
C GLY A 440 -0.02 -8.03 -4.12
N VAL A 441 -1.02 -8.65 -3.52
CA VAL A 441 -2.36 -8.82 -4.12
C VAL A 441 -3.38 -7.87 -3.48
N SER A 442 -4.39 -7.50 -4.25
CA SER A 442 -5.56 -6.79 -3.73
C SER A 442 -6.77 -7.68 -3.96
N MET A 443 -7.24 -8.32 -2.90
CA MET A 443 -8.24 -9.38 -2.95
C MET A 443 -9.49 -8.93 -2.19
N ASP A 444 -10.62 -8.97 -2.88
CA ASP A 444 -11.92 -8.56 -2.36
C ASP A 444 -12.91 -9.72 -2.52
N LEU A 445 -13.35 -10.28 -1.39
CA LEU A 445 -14.27 -11.42 -1.35
C LEU A 445 -15.75 -11.02 -1.49
N ILE A 446 -16.06 -9.72 -1.62
CA ILE A 446 -17.45 -9.27 -1.78
C ILE A 446 -17.95 -9.68 -3.18
N PRO A 447 -19.09 -10.41 -3.26
CA PRO A 447 -19.60 -10.87 -4.55
C PRO A 447 -19.90 -9.71 -5.51
N GLY A 448 -19.43 -9.84 -6.75
CA GLY A 448 -19.53 -8.81 -7.79
C GLY A 448 -18.33 -7.85 -7.84
N HIS A 449 -17.49 -7.81 -6.81
CA HIS A 449 -16.29 -6.97 -6.82
C HIS A 449 -15.15 -7.61 -7.63
N LEU A 450 -14.11 -6.81 -7.87
CA LEU A 450 -12.92 -7.19 -8.62
C LEU A 450 -11.69 -7.19 -7.71
N SER A 451 -10.84 -8.18 -7.93
CA SER A 451 -9.54 -8.39 -7.30
C SER A 451 -8.42 -8.25 -8.34
N SER A 452 -7.21 -8.01 -7.85
CA SER A 452 -5.99 -7.88 -8.65
C SER A 452 -4.97 -8.94 -8.23
N PHE A 453 -4.57 -9.79 -9.18
CA PHE A 453 -3.67 -10.91 -8.93
C PHE A 453 -2.59 -11.05 -10.00
N GLY A 454 -1.33 -11.07 -9.55
CA GLY A 454 -0.17 -11.49 -10.32
C GLY A 454 0.37 -10.43 -11.30
N VAL A 455 1.23 -10.88 -12.21
CA VAL A 455 1.89 -10.04 -13.23
C VAL A 455 1.59 -10.56 -14.64
N THR A 456 1.35 -9.64 -15.57
CA THR A 456 1.13 -9.94 -16.98
C THR A 456 2.41 -10.50 -17.62
N ALA A 457 2.30 -11.01 -18.86
CA ALA A 457 3.45 -11.51 -19.61
C ALA A 457 4.54 -10.45 -19.84
N ASP A 458 4.16 -9.17 -19.83
CA ASP A 458 5.07 -8.02 -19.99
C ASP A 458 5.67 -7.55 -18.65
N GLY A 459 5.37 -8.24 -17.55
CA GLY A 459 5.89 -7.94 -16.20
C GLY A 459 5.19 -6.77 -15.51
N ILE A 460 3.98 -6.40 -15.95
CA ILE A 460 3.17 -5.34 -15.35
C ILE A 460 2.22 -5.99 -14.32
N PRO A 461 2.03 -5.45 -13.10
CA PRO A 461 1.00 -5.93 -12.19
C PRO A 461 -0.38 -5.90 -12.86
N ALA A 462 -1.08 -7.02 -12.84
CA ALA A 462 -2.45 -7.09 -13.38
C ALA A 462 -3.40 -6.33 -12.45
N VAL A 463 -4.39 -5.65 -13.02
CA VAL A 463 -5.33 -4.80 -12.26
C VAL A 463 -6.76 -5.22 -12.57
N ASN A 464 -7.55 -5.47 -11.52
CA ASN A 464 -8.97 -5.83 -11.61
C ASN A 464 -9.23 -7.00 -12.57
N ASN A 465 -8.32 -7.98 -12.58
CA ASN A 465 -8.34 -9.12 -13.50
C ASN A 465 -9.09 -10.34 -12.98
N LEU A 466 -9.57 -10.33 -11.73
CA LEU A 466 -10.28 -11.44 -11.12
C LEU A 466 -11.60 -10.99 -10.49
N GLY A 467 -12.73 -11.45 -10.99
CA GLY A 467 -14.04 -11.23 -10.38
C GLY A 467 -14.55 -12.42 -9.60
N ILE A 468 -15.42 -12.18 -8.62
CA ILE A 468 -16.29 -13.19 -8.01
C ILE A 468 -17.72 -12.89 -8.46
N ALA A 469 -18.40 -13.85 -9.07
CA ALA A 469 -19.72 -13.64 -9.64
C ALA A 469 -20.75 -13.25 -8.57
N VAL A 470 -21.76 -12.46 -8.97
CA VAL A 470 -22.87 -12.15 -8.08
C VAL A 470 -23.61 -13.45 -7.70
N GLY A 471 -23.80 -13.61 -6.39
CA GLY A 471 -24.40 -14.80 -5.78
C GLY A 471 -23.40 -15.90 -5.40
N SER A 472 -22.12 -15.74 -5.75
CA SER A 472 -21.05 -16.62 -5.30
C SER A 472 -20.41 -16.12 -4.02
N VAL A 473 -20.30 -16.96 -3.00
CA VAL A 473 -19.73 -16.61 -1.68
C VAL A 473 -18.43 -17.38 -1.51
N ILE A 474 -17.37 -16.69 -1.09
CA ILE A 474 -16.06 -17.30 -0.78
C ILE A 474 -15.71 -16.92 0.64
N GLU A 475 -15.44 -17.91 1.50
CA GLU A 475 -15.23 -17.71 2.93
C GLU A 475 -13.78 -17.46 3.29
N ASN A 476 -12.82 -18.05 2.58
CA ASN A 476 -11.42 -18.05 3.01
C ASN A 476 -10.47 -17.49 1.95
N LEU A 477 -9.41 -16.84 2.40
CA LEU A 477 -8.42 -16.21 1.52
C LEU A 477 -7.01 -16.33 2.12
N ILE A 478 -6.08 -16.74 1.26
CA ILE A 478 -4.65 -16.72 1.52
C ILE A 478 -4.02 -15.71 0.57
N GLY A 479 -3.35 -14.69 1.12
CA GLY A 479 -2.62 -13.66 0.40
C GLY A 479 -1.36 -14.18 -0.29
N SER A 480 -0.49 -13.27 -0.72
CA SER A 480 0.85 -13.53 -1.25
C SER A 480 1.90 -13.64 -0.14
N GLN A 481 3.18 -13.55 -0.48
CA GLN A 481 4.30 -13.52 0.48
C GLN A 481 4.82 -12.08 0.71
N LEU A 482 4.05 -11.10 0.28
CA LEU A 482 4.38 -9.68 0.18
C LEU A 482 3.18 -8.88 0.70
N ASP A 483 3.38 -7.57 0.87
CA ASP A 483 2.35 -6.64 1.36
C ASP A 483 1.05 -6.71 0.53
N ASP A 484 -0.01 -7.22 1.14
CA ASP A 484 -1.31 -7.44 0.53
C ASP A 484 -2.43 -6.53 1.08
N PHE A 485 -3.52 -6.45 0.32
CA PHE A 485 -4.78 -5.88 0.77
C PHE A 485 -5.87 -6.95 0.65
N LEU A 486 -6.36 -7.46 1.79
CA LEU A 486 -7.30 -8.56 1.89
C LEU A 486 -8.60 -8.08 2.53
N LEU A 487 -9.69 -8.11 1.77
CA LEU A 487 -11.03 -7.78 2.24
C LEU A 487 -11.91 -9.04 2.29
N GLY A 488 -12.48 -9.29 3.45
CA GLY A 488 -13.57 -10.24 3.68
C GLY A 488 -14.89 -9.74 3.11
N ASN A 489 -15.98 -10.42 3.46
CA ASN A 489 -17.33 -10.11 3.01
C ASN A 489 -18.32 -10.10 4.19
N ASP A 490 -19.56 -10.52 3.98
CA ASP A 490 -20.62 -10.48 4.98
C ASP A 490 -20.72 -11.77 5.83
N VAL A 491 -19.89 -12.78 5.54
CA VAL A 491 -19.86 -14.07 6.25
C VAL A 491 -18.55 -14.24 7.01
N ASP A 492 -18.53 -15.13 8.00
CA ASP A 492 -17.32 -15.46 8.77
C ASP A 492 -16.16 -15.88 7.85
N ASN A 493 -15.12 -15.05 7.79
CA ASN A 493 -13.96 -15.28 6.95
C ASN A 493 -12.74 -15.80 7.71
N GLN A 494 -11.92 -16.60 7.02
CA GLN A 494 -10.55 -16.90 7.44
C GLN A 494 -9.55 -16.28 6.49
N LEU A 495 -8.77 -15.31 6.99
CA LEU A 495 -7.88 -14.48 6.20
C LEU A 495 -6.43 -14.71 6.65
N THR A 496 -5.56 -15.11 5.72
CA THR A 496 -4.13 -15.36 5.98
C THR A 496 -3.28 -14.41 5.13
N GLY A 497 -2.65 -13.42 5.75
CA GLY A 497 -1.70 -12.51 5.09
C GLY A 497 -0.40 -13.21 4.66
N GLN A 498 0.13 -14.05 5.55
CA GLN A 498 1.44 -14.74 5.46
C GLN A 498 2.61 -13.86 5.92
N ASN A 499 3.47 -13.45 5.00
CA ASN A 499 4.60 -12.56 5.25
C ASN A 499 4.31 -11.25 4.52
N GLY A 500 4.91 -10.16 4.98
CA GLY A 500 4.66 -8.85 4.39
C GLY A 500 3.96 -7.97 5.39
N ASN A 501 3.65 -6.74 5.00
CA ASN A 501 2.84 -5.85 5.82
C ASN A 501 1.43 -5.82 5.26
N ASP A 502 0.55 -6.66 5.78
CA ASP A 502 -0.75 -6.89 5.17
C ASP A 502 -1.82 -5.99 5.78
N TRP A 503 -2.74 -5.53 4.94
CA TRP A 503 -3.97 -4.88 5.38
C TRP A 503 -5.12 -5.87 5.27
N ILE A 504 -5.68 -6.26 6.41
CA ILE A 504 -6.71 -7.29 6.49
C ILE A 504 -7.96 -6.67 7.12
N ASP A 505 -9.06 -6.70 6.38
CA ASP A 505 -10.39 -6.30 6.87
C ASP A 505 -11.33 -7.50 6.80
N GLY A 506 -11.90 -7.91 7.94
CA GLY A 506 -12.86 -9.04 7.97
C GLY A 506 -14.22 -8.70 7.35
N GLY A 507 -14.62 -7.43 7.33
CA GLY A 507 -15.97 -7.04 6.92
C GLY A 507 -17.00 -7.27 8.03
N LYS A 508 -18.10 -7.96 7.73
CA LYS A 508 -19.08 -8.36 8.75
C LYS A 508 -18.95 -9.86 8.99
N GLY A 509 -19.24 -10.29 10.21
CA GLY A 509 -19.22 -11.69 10.55
C GLY A 509 -18.43 -11.89 11.83
N ILE A 510 -17.96 -13.11 12.05
CA ILE A 510 -16.96 -13.43 13.06
C ILE A 510 -15.70 -13.88 12.34
N ASP A 511 -14.81 -12.93 12.11
CA ASP A 511 -13.68 -13.09 11.22
C ASP A 511 -12.41 -13.51 11.96
N THR A 512 -11.59 -14.30 11.28
CA THR A 512 -10.36 -14.88 11.84
C THR A 512 -9.15 -14.53 10.99
N ALA A 513 -8.23 -13.76 11.54
CA ALA A 513 -6.89 -13.60 10.97
C ALA A 513 -5.99 -14.77 11.41
N ILE A 514 -5.30 -15.41 10.47
CA ILE A 514 -4.49 -16.61 10.71
C ILE A 514 -2.99 -16.28 10.66
N PHE A 515 -2.28 -16.69 11.70
CA PHE A 515 -0.83 -16.59 11.86
C PHE A 515 -0.22 -17.99 12.01
N THR A 516 0.91 -18.23 11.34
CA THR A 516 1.48 -19.59 11.21
C THR A 516 2.38 -20.01 12.38
N ALA A 517 2.90 -19.06 13.16
CA ALA A 517 3.71 -19.35 14.35
C ALA A 517 2.89 -19.27 15.65
N ASN A 518 3.52 -19.63 16.76
CA ASN A 518 2.89 -19.57 18.09
C ASN A 518 2.65 -18.11 18.49
N ARG A 519 1.69 -17.87 19.39
CA ARG A 519 1.38 -16.54 19.94
C ARG A 519 2.62 -15.81 20.50
N ASP A 520 3.60 -16.55 21.01
CA ASP A 520 4.82 -16.02 21.60
C ASP A 520 5.81 -15.43 20.58
N SER A 521 5.57 -15.67 19.29
CA SER A 521 6.34 -15.12 18.19
C SER A 521 5.83 -13.76 17.72
N TYR A 522 4.71 -13.25 18.26
CA TYR A 522 4.08 -12.01 17.80
C TYR A 522 3.87 -10.99 18.91
N PHE A 523 4.01 -9.71 18.57
CA PHE A 523 3.50 -8.57 19.31
C PHE A 523 2.12 -8.20 18.82
N ILE A 524 1.17 -8.05 19.74
CA ILE A 524 -0.16 -7.49 19.45
C ILE A 524 -0.24 -6.11 20.08
N THR A 525 -0.57 -5.11 19.27
CA THR A 525 -0.80 -3.74 19.75
C THR A 525 -2.10 -3.19 19.19
N SER A 526 -2.58 -2.09 19.76
CA SER A 526 -3.76 -1.40 19.23
C SER A 526 -3.57 0.11 19.23
N ALA A 527 -4.06 0.76 18.18
CA ALA A 527 -4.14 2.21 18.08
C ALA A 527 -5.20 2.62 17.06
N PHE A 528 -5.84 3.77 17.28
CA PHE A 528 -6.83 4.34 16.35
C PHE A 528 -7.99 3.39 16.01
N GLY A 529 -8.41 2.55 16.97
CA GLY A 529 -9.46 1.54 16.78
C GLY A 529 -9.05 0.34 15.92
N LYS A 530 -7.75 0.15 15.65
CA LYS A 530 -7.20 -0.97 14.87
C LYS A 530 -6.31 -1.86 15.72
N ILE A 531 -6.18 -3.11 15.30
CA ILE A 531 -5.23 -4.07 15.86
C ILE A 531 -4.05 -4.18 14.91
N PHE A 532 -2.86 -4.28 15.49
CA PHE A 532 -1.62 -4.50 14.75
C PHE A 532 -0.93 -5.74 15.30
N VAL A 533 -0.48 -6.61 14.40
CA VAL A 533 0.24 -7.85 14.75
C VAL A 533 1.59 -7.84 14.04
N ALA A 534 2.67 -7.94 14.81
CA ALA A 534 4.03 -7.89 14.28
C ALA A 534 4.85 -9.08 14.76
N ALA A 535 5.59 -9.73 13.86
CA ALA A 535 6.51 -10.80 14.26
C ALA A 535 7.68 -10.24 15.11
N ARG A 536 7.98 -10.89 16.23
CA ARG A 536 9.03 -10.45 17.18
C ARG A 536 10.44 -10.55 16.62
N ASP A 537 10.66 -11.46 15.69
CA ASP A 537 11.92 -11.64 14.97
C ASP A 537 12.00 -10.79 13.69
N GLY A 538 10.95 -10.02 13.38
CA GLY A 538 10.83 -9.23 12.16
C GLY A 538 10.63 -10.04 10.88
N SER A 539 10.38 -11.36 10.97
CA SER A 539 10.36 -12.26 9.81
C SER A 539 9.07 -12.24 8.98
N SER A 540 7.91 -12.03 9.61
CA SER A 540 6.60 -12.04 8.93
C SER A 540 6.00 -10.66 8.69
N GLY A 541 6.75 -9.58 8.92
CA GLY A 541 6.26 -8.20 8.70
C GLY A 541 5.25 -7.71 9.75
N TYR A 542 4.47 -6.70 9.38
CA TYR A 542 3.58 -5.90 10.24
C TYR A 542 2.17 -5.83 9.65
N ASP A 543 1.20 -6.50 10.28
CA ASP A 543 -0.16 -6.56 9.77
C ASP A 543 -1.07 -5.55 10.46
N THR A 544 -1.96 -4.93 9.66
CA THR A 544 -3.02 -4.02 10.11
C THR A 544 -4.37 -4.71 9.96
N LEU A 545 -5.06 -4.91 11.08
CA LEU A 545 -6.32 -5.64 11.13
C LEU A 545 -7.50 -4.72 11.46
N LEU A 546 -8.58 -4.85 10.70
CA LEU A 546 -9.86 -4.17 10.89
C LEU A 546 -10.98 -5.22 10.89
N ASN A 547 -11.99 -5.02 11.73
CA ASN A 547 -13.16 -5.92 11.82
C ASN A 547 -12.76 -7.40 11.93
N ILE A 548 -11.82 -7.71 12.84
CA ILE A 548 -11.38 -9.08 13.13
C ILE A 548 -11.72 -9.41 14.57
N GLU A 549 -12.51 -10.47 14.78
CA GLU A 549 -12.91 -10.94 16.11
C GLU A 549 -11.96 -12.01 16.67
N LYS A 550 -11.18 -12.68 15.82
CA LYS A 550 -10.29 -13.77 16.24
C LYS A 550 -8.91 -13.69 15.60
N LEU A 551 -7.89 -13.93 16.41
CA LEU A 551 -6.52 -14.14 15.95
C LEU A 551 -6.14 -15.59 16.22
N SER A 552 -5.89 -16.36 15.16
CA SER A 552 -5.53 -17.77 15.28
C SER A 552 -4.04 -17.96 15.07
N PHE A 553 -3.35 -18.47 16.09
CA PHE A 553 -1.94 -18.85 16.08
C PHE A 553 -1.80 -20.38 16.06
N SER A 554 -0.60 -20.91 15.82
CA SER A 554 -0.41 -22.38 15.75
C SER A 554 -0.63 -23.10 17.09
N ASP A 555 -0.55 -22.39 18.22
CA ASP A 555 -0.73 -22.94 19.57
C ASP A 555 -2.07 -22.58 20.23
N GLN A 556 -2.75 -21.52 19.79
CA GLN A 556 -4.00 -21.03 20.39
C GLN A 556 -4.75 -20.03 19.51
N THR A 557 -6.02 -19.78 19.84
CA THR A 557 -6.82 -18.70 19.25
C THR A 557 -7.17 -17.67 20.32
N LEU A 558 -6.90 -16.40 20.04
CA LEU A 558 -7.32 -15.27 20.86
C LEU A 558 -8.63 -14.70 20.31
N THR A 559 -9.63 -14.53 21.17
CA THR A 559 -10.86 -13.80 20.82
C THR A 559 -10.74 -12.36 21.27
N LEU A 560 -11.04 -11.44 20.37
CA LEU A 560 -11.02 -10.00 20.58
C LEU A 560 -12.44 -9.52 20.90
N ALA A 561 -12.56 -8.73 21.96
CA ALA A 561 -13.73 -7.92 22.23
C ALA A 561 -13.63 -6.60 21.45
N ASN A 562 -14.78 -6.02 21.13
CA ASN A 562 -14.90 -4.74 20.41
C ASN A 562 -14.59 -3.50 21.27
N LYS A 563 -14.03 -3.69 22.48
CA LYS A 563 -13.61 -2.63 23.39
C LYS A 563 -12.50 -3.12 24.32
N ALA A 564 -11.87 -2.20 25.03
CA ALA A 564 -10.78 -2.45 25.98
C ALA A 564 -9.50 -2.88 25.25
N PHE A 565 -9.16 -2.12 24.22
CA PHE A 565 -7.97 -2.31 23.42
C PHE A 565 -6.76 -1.76 24.15
N GLY A 566 -5.69 -2.55 24.18
CA GLY A 566 -4.39 -2.26 24.77
C GLY A 566 -3.26 -2.85 23.91
N SER A 567 -2.11 -3.12 24.53
CA SER A 567 -0.92 -3.57 23.80
C SER A 567 -0.08 -4.52 24.62
N ASP A 568 0.59 -5.46 23.96
CA ASP A 568 1.72 -6.18 24.52
C ASP A 568 2.86 -5.21 24.89
N MET A 569 3.77 -5.66 25.77
CA MET A 569 4.90 -4.85 26.24
C MET A 569 6.15 -5.73 26.42
N GLU A 570 7.32 -5.15 26.20
CA GLU A 570 8.60 -5.73 26.62
C GLU A 570 9.11 -5.14 27.93
N LEU A 571 9.73 -6.00 28.74
CA LEU A 571 10.33 -5.66 30.02
C LEU A 571 11.74 -6.27 30.09
N ILE A 572 12.74 -5.47 30.42
CA ILE A 572 14.11 -5.95 30.66
C ILE A 572 14.40 -5.85 32.16
N VAL A 573 14.81 -6.97 32.76
CA VAL A 573 15.01 -7.12 34.21
C VAL A 573 16.39 -7.73 34.48
N ASP A 574 17.15 -7.14 35.41
CA ASP A 574 18.42 -7.72 35.87
C ASP A 574 18.19 -8.80 36.94
N PHE A 575 18.96 -9.88 36.90
CA PHE A 575 18.84 -10.97 37.86
C PHE A 575 19.03 -10.50 39.30
N GLY A 576 18.13 -10.94 40.18
CA GLY A 576 18.13 -10.56 41.59
C GLY A 576 17.54 -9.16 41.88
N THR A 577 17.01 -8.46 40.87
CA THR A 577 16.32 -7.18 41.05
C THR A 577 14.80 -7.32 41.04
N THR A 578 14.11 -6.29 41.54
CA THR A 578 12.65 -6.15 41.43
C THR A 578 12.35 -4.88 40.66
N GLN A 579 11.57 -5.00 39.59
CA GLN A 579 11.17 -3.88 38.75
C GLN A 579 9.70 -3.53 39.01
N SER A 580 9.38 -2.24 38.98
CA SER A 580 8.01 -1.75 39.12
C SER A 580 7.65 -0.88 37.91
N GLY A 581 6.41 -0.93 37.46
CA GLY A 581 5.94 -0.19 36.29
C GLY A 581 4.43 -0.12 36.21
N HIS A 582 3.93 0.38 35.08
CA HIS A 582 2.52 0.32 34.71
C HIS A 582 2.38 -0.36 33.34
N LEU A 583 1.32 -1.15 33.17
CA LEU A 583 0.95 -1.72 31.88
C LEU A 583 0.48 -0.62 30.92
N PRO A 584 0.53 -0.86 29.59
CA PRO A 584 0.03 0.08 28.60
C PRO A 584 -1.41 0.54 28.88
N VAL A 585 -1.65 1.84 28.70
CA VAL A 585 -2.99 2.42 28.78
C VAL A 585 -3.86 1.91 27.64
N SER A 586 -5.16 1.86 27.90
CA SER A 586 -6.12 1.48 26.86
C SER A 586 -6.19 2.56 25.77
N SER A 587 -6.36 2.14 24.52
CA SER A 587 -6.45 3.06 23.36
C SER A 587 -7.87 3.61 23.12
N ASP A 588 -8.90 3.02 23.75
CA ASP A 588 -10.32 3.29 23.51
C ASP A 588 -11.16 3.47 24.80
N LEU A 589 -10.52 3.45 25.98
CA LEU A 589 -11.16 3.72 27.27
C LEU A 589 -10.60 5.00 27.90
N SER A 590 -11.43 5.67 28.69
CA SER A 590 -10.99 6.83 29.47
C SER A 590 -10.22 6.42 30.74
N ASP A 591 -9.38 7.31 31.24
CA ASP A 591 -8.59 7.08 32.44
C ASP A 591 -9.48 6.71 33.65
N GLY A 592 -9.21 5.55 34.24
CA GLY A 592 -9.94 5.01 35.39
C GLY A 592 -11.10 4.06 35.05
N GLU A 593 -11.45 3.88 33.78
CA GLU A 593 -12.40 2.83 33.34
C GLU A 593 -11.72 1.49 33.10
N ALA A 594 -10.42 1.48 32.79
CA ALA A 594 -9.63 0.29 32.53
C ALA A 594 -9.32 -0.52 33.80
N VAL A 595 -9.65 -1.82 33.77
CA VAL A 595 -9.35 -2.78 34.84
C VAL A 595 -8.38 -3.84 34.34
N TYR A 596 -7.26 -3.99 35.05
CA TYR A 596 -6.21 -4.95 34.72
C TYR A 596 -6.21 -6.15 35.65
N GLN A 597 -6.03 -7.36 35.12
CA GLN A 597 -5.96 -8.59 35.93
C GLN A 597 -4.91 -9.55 35.38
N LEU A 598 -4.18 -10.22 36.28
CA LEU A 598 -3.23 -11.26 35.89
C LEU A 598 -3.99 -12.53 35.49
N LEU A 599 -3.75 -13.03 34.29
CA LEU A 599 -4.34 -14.26 33.77
C LEU A 599 -3.39 -15.46 33.90
N LYS A 600 -2.12 -15.26 33.51
CA LYS A 600 -1.09 -16.30 33.58
C LYS A 600 0.15 -15.73 34.25
N ALA A 601 0.59 -16.36 35.33
CA ALA A 601 1.81 -16.01 36.04
C ALA A 601 3.08 -16.38 35.25
N PRO A 602 4.21 -15.70 35.49
CA PRO A 602 5.50 -16.06 34.91
C PRO A 602 6.02 -17.41 35.40
N GLU A 603 6.83 -18.09 34.58
CA GLU A 603 7.38 -19.42 34.91
C GLU A 603 8.61 -19.33 35.83
N SER A 604 9.44 -18.29 35.66
CA SER A 604 10.75 -18.13 36.33
C SER A 604 10.73 -17.01 37.39
N GLY A 605 9.81 -16.06 37.28
CA GLY A 605 9.62 -14.94 38.21
C GLY A 605 8.34 -15.00 39.03
N SER A 606 7.99 -13.87 39.63
CA SER A 606 6.70 -13.60 40.28
C SER A 606 6.29 -12.17 39.99
N VAL A 607 5.00 -11.96 39.70
CA VAL A 607 4.41 -10.65 39.43
C VAL A 607 3.28 -10.35 40.41
N GLN A 608 3.24 -9.12 40.93
CA GLN A 608 2.07 -8.57 41.61
C GLN A 608 1.48 -7.48 40.72
N LEU A 609 0.25 -7.68 40.23
CA LEU A 609 -0.46 -6.74 39.38
C LEU A 609 -1.67 -6.17 40.11
N GLN A 610 -1.80 -4.85 40.14
CA GLN A 610 -2.93 -4.11 40.68
C GLN A 610 -3.97 -3.83 39.60
N SER A 611 -5.22 -3.58 39.99
CA SER A 611 -6.34 -3.37 39.06
C SER A 611 -6.22 -2.09 38.23
N ASN A 612 -5.38 -1.14 38.63
CA ASN A 612 -5.08 0.08 37.89
C ASN A 612 -3.88 -0.07 36.91
N GLY A 613 -3.37 -1.28 36.72
CA GLY A 613 -2.25 -1.56 35.82
C GLY A 613 -0.86 -1.42 36.44
N ALA A 614 -0.74 -0.94 37.69
CA ALA A 614 0.54 -0.90 38.39
C ALA A 614 1.02 -2.32 38.72
N TYR A 615 2.28 -2.63 38.43
CA TYR A 615 2.86 -3.94 38.70
C TYR A 615 4.24 -3.88 39.36
N THR A 616 4.58 -4.97 40.05
CA THR A 616 5.96 -5.30 40.44
C THR A 616 6.32 -6.70 39.92
N TYR A 617 7.52 -6.85 39.36
CA TYR A 617 8.05 -8.12 38.86
C TYR A 617 9.39 -8.43 39.52
N THR A 618 9.56 -9.64 40.04
CA THR A 618 10.79 -10.15 40.66
C THR A 618 11.17 -11.48 40.02
N ILE A 619 12.43 -11.65 39.66
CA ILE A 619 12.94 -12.93 39.13
C ILE A 619 13.38 -13.87 40.28
N ASN A 620 12.87 -15.10 40.27
CA ASN A 620 13.09 -16.06 41.37
C ASN A 620 14.05 -17.21 40.98
N SER A 621 14.23 -17.48 39.69
CA SER A 621 15.12 -18.52 39.14
C SER A 621 15.66 -18.09 37.77
N ALA A 622 16.93 -18.35 37.48
CA ALA A 622 17.64 -17.90 36.28
C ALA A 622 17.99 -19.02 35.29
N THR A 623 17.15 -20.06 35.17
CA THR A 623 17.45 -21.17 34.24
C THR A 623 17.22 -20.82 32.76
N LYS A 624 16.57 -19.68 32.47
CA LYS A 624 16.29 -19.16 31.13
C LYS A 624 16.52 -17.64 31.14
N ASN A 625 16.90 -17.07 30.00
CA ASN A 625 17.07 -15.62 29.79
C ASN A 625 15.77 -14.93 29.32
N PHE A 626 14.65 -15.66 29.30
CA PHE A 626 13.32 -15.14 28.97
C PHE A 626 12.27 -15.68 29.95
N ASP A 627 11.26 -14.86 30.20
CA ASP A 627 10.03 -15.21 30.91
C ASP A 627 8.87 -14.40 30.33
N SER A 628 7.64 -14.65 30.78
CA SER A 628 6.51 -13.84 30.35
C SER A 628 5.29 -14.03 31.24
N PHE A 629 4.41 -13.06 31.29
CA PHE A 629 3.12 -13.20 31.95
C PHE A 629 1.99 -12.60 31.11
N THR A 630 0.79 -13.13 31.25
CA THR A 630 -0.40 -12.70 30.49
C THR A 630 -1.34 -11.95 31.41
N TYR A 631 -1.87 -10.84 30.95
CA TYR A 631 -2.88 -10.06 31.65
C TYR A 631 -4.11 -9.82 30.78
N SER A 632 -5.24 -9.53 31.40
CA SER A 632 -6.44 -9.03 30.75
C SER A 632 -6.63 -7.55 31.01
N LEU A 633 -7.18 -6.85 30.02
CA LEU A 633 -7.67 -5.49 30.10
C LEU A 633 -9.19 -5.52 29.88
N SER A 634 -9.95 -4.96 30.82
CA SER A 634 -11.42 -4.94 30.78
C SER A 634 -11.98 -3.53 30.98
N ASP A 635 -13.15 -3.27 30.38
CA ASP A 635 -13.95 -2.05 30.60
C ASP A 635 -14.85 -2.11 31.85
N GLY A 636 -14.78 -3.21 32.62
CA GLY A 636 -15.63 -3.45 33.79
C GLY A 636 -17.10 -3.70 33.48
N LYS A 637 -17.49 -3.76 32.19
CA LYS A 637 -18.85 -3.97 31.69
C LYS A 637 -19.01 -5.26 30.89
N GLY A 638 -17.93 -6.05 30.78
CA GLY A 638 -17.93 -7.39 30.20
C GLY A 638 -17.01 -7.53 28.99
N ASN A 639 -16.54 -6.43 28.40
CA ASN A 639 -15.54 -6.49 27.33
C ASN A 639 -14.16 -6.69 27.93
N THR A 640 -13.43 -7.68 27.42
CA THR A 640 -12.11 -8.05 27.93
C THR A 640 -11.23 -8.54 26.80
N ASN A 641 -10.03 -7.97 26.68
CA ASN A 641 -8.97 -8.41 25.78
C ASN A 641 -7.75 -8.92 26.58
N GLN A 642 -6.94 -9.77 25.96
CA GLN A 642 -5.74 -10.36 26.60
C GLN A 642 -4.46 -9.90 25.91
N TYR A 643 -3.45 -9.59 26.71
CA TYR A 643 -2.14 -9.10 26.28
C TYR A 643 -1.03 -9.76 27.10
N LYS A 644 0.19 -9.68 26.58
CA LYS A 644 1.36 -10.35 27.15
C LYS A 644 2.48 -9.36 27.43
N VAL A 645 3.12 -9.55 28.57
CA VAL A 645 4.40 -8.91 28.89
C VAL A 645 5.50 -9.93 28.65
N PHE A 646 6.38 -9.63 27.71
CA PHE A 646 7.57 -10.42 27.43
C PHE A 646 8.72 -9.89 28.29
N VAL A 647 9.33 -10.76 29.07
CA VAL A 647 10.39 -10.40 30.01
C VAL A 647 11.71 -10.97 29.52
N GLN A 648 12.66 -10.09 29.24
CA GLN A 648 14.05 -10.43 29.00
C GLN A 648 14.82 -10.30 30.32
N ILE A 649 15.62 -11.32 30.66
CA ILE A 649 16.34 -11.40 31.93
C ILE A 649 17.85 -11.27 31.66
N ASN A 650 18.48 -10.27 32.25
CA ASN A 650 19.94 -10.10 32.25
C ASN A 650 20.57 -10.88 33.42
N LEU A 651 21.61 -11.69 33.18
CA LEU A 651 22.26 -12.55 34.17
C LEU A 651 23.76 -12.17 34.34
N ASP A 652 24.14 -11.17 35.16
CA ASP A 652 25.57 -10.76 35.39
C ASP A 652 26.40 -11.84 36.17
N ALA A 653 27.72 -12.13 36.02
CA ALA A 653 28.77 -11.85 35.02
C ALA A 653 29.89 -12.94 35.05
N HIS A 654 30.47 -13.38 33.92
CA HIS A 654 31.57 -14.39 33.84
C HIS A 654 32.97 -13.75 33.75
N ILE A 655 34.02 -14.30 34.38
CA ILE A 655 35.41 -13.76 34.27
C ILE A 655 36.27 -14.67 33.39
N VAL A 656 36.85 -14.13 32.31
CA VAL A 656 37.75 -14.82 31.36
C VAL A 656 39.13 -14.15 31.41
N ASN A 657 40.18 -14.92 31.70
CA ASN A 657 41.56 -14.41 31.76
C ASN A 657 42.45 -15.10 30.73
N GLY A 658 43.20 -14.32 29.96
CA GLY A 658 44.28 -14.75 29.09
C GLY A 658 45.60 -14.97 29.83
N SER A 659 46.69 -14.91 29.07
CA SER A 659 48.04 -15.24 29.47
C SER A 659 49.04 -14.16 29.02
N ALA A 660 50.34 -14.46 29.03
CA ALA A 660 51.35 -13.54 28.51
C ALA A 660 51.71 -13.82 27.02
N LEU A 661 50.87 -14.57 26.33
CA LEU A 661 50.98 -14.95 24.92
C LEU A 661 49.72 -14.48 24.19
N SER A 662 49.77 -14.40 22.87
CA SER A 662 48.57 -14.17 22.05
C SER A 662 47.52 -15.26 22.26
N ASP A 663 46.39 -14.86 22.82
CA ASP A 663 45.26 -15.70 23.16
C ASP A 663 44.05 -15.43 22.24
N ASN A 664 43.17 -16.43 22.13
CA ASN A 664 41.84 -16.26 21.55
C ASN A 664 40.82 -16.51 22.67
N LEU A 665 40.34 -15.41 23.24
CA LEU A 665 39.43 -15.41 24.37
C LEU A 665 38.00 -15.32 23.84
N LEU A 666 37.17 -16.27 24.28
CA LEU A 666 35.76 -16.35 23.94
C LEU A 666 34.94 -16.27 25.23
N GLY A 667 34.08 -15.26 25.31
CA GLY A 667 33.07 -15.08 26.33
C GLY A 667 31.81 -15.91 26.04
N THR A 668 30.71 -15.48 26.61
CA THR A 668 29.42 -16.16 26.63
C THR A 668 28.34 -15.27 26.03
N ASN A 669 27.06 -15.53 26.30
CA ASN A 669 25.97 -14.62 25.90
C ASN A 669 25.49 -13.78 27.10
N THR A 670 26.36 -13.60 28.11
CA THR A 670 26.11 -12.82 29.32
C THR A 670 27.21 -11.80 29.51
N ASN A 671 26.98 -10.80 30.36
CA ASN A 671 27.94 -9.73 30.67
C ASN A 671 29.24 -10.32 31.25
N ASP A 672 30.35 -10.25 30.53
CA ASP A 672 31.61 -10.88 30.91
C ASP A 672 32.70 -9.86 31.26
N VAL A 673 33.70 -10.28 32.03
CA VAL A 673 34.92 -9.50 32.30
C VAL A 673 36.09 -10.26 31.69
N MET A 674 36.66 -9.72 30.62
CA MET A 674 37.74 -10.35 29.85
C MET A 674 39.04 -9.58 30.06
N ASN A 675 40.12 -10.28 30.44
CA ASN A 675 41.46 -9.68 30.57
C ASN A 675 42.45 -10.42 29.66
N GLY A 676 42.93 -9.78 28.58
CA GLY A 676 43.91 -10.33 27.64
C GLY A 676 45.30 -10.48 28.26
N LEU A 677 45.72 -9.47 29.02
CA LEU A 677 47.01 -9.35 29.70
C LEU A 677 48.17 -8.94 28.78
N ALA A 678 48.94 -9.86 28.21
CA ALA A 678 50.04 -9.50 27.34
C ALA A 678 50.13 -10.45 26.15
N GLY A 679 50.51 -9.94 24.98
CA GLY A 679 50.35 -10.66 23.72
C GLY A 679 49.40 -9.91 22.82
N ASP A 680 49.32 -10.30 21.54
CA ASP A 680 48.32 -9.75 20.62
C ASP A 680 47.08 -10.65 20.71
N ASP A 681 46.05 -10.20 21.44
CA ASP A 681 44.91 -11.02 21.82
C ASP A 681 43.69 -10.79 20.92
N LEU A 682 42.91 -11.86 20.71
CA LEU A 682 41.59 -11.81 20.07
C LEU A 682 40.53 -11.97 21.16
N LEU A 683 39.73 -10.93 21.39
CA LEU A 683 38.69 -10.92 22.43
C LEU A 683 37.31 -10.93 21.77
N ASN A 684 36.57 -12.00 21.96
CA ASN A 684 35.17 -12.10 21.52
C ASN A 684 34.28 -12.27 22.75
N GLY A 685 33.55 -11.22 23.12
CA GLY A 685 32.64 -11.22 24.27
C GLY A 685 31.44 -12.15 24.11
N GLY A 686 30.96 -12.27 22.86
CA GLY A 686 29.69 -12.89 22.55
C GLY A 686 28.54 -11.91 22.78
N GLY A 687 27.46 -12.38 23.40
CA GLY A 687 26.33 -11.52 23.75
C GLY A 687 26.45 -10.97 25.17
N GLY A 688 25.74 -9.89 25.49
CA GLY A 688 25.83 -9.26 26.81
C GLY A 688 26.58 -7.93 26.76
N ASN A 689 26.70 -7.27 27.91
CA ASN A 689 27.44 -6.03 28.09
C ASN A 689 28.78 -6.35 28.77
N ASP A 690 29.84 -6.47 27.98
CA ASP A 690 31.10 -7.02 28.45
C ASP A 690 32.09 -5.91 28.83
N ALA A 691 32.97 -6.20 29.78
CA ALA A 691 34.13 -5.37 30.11
C ALA A 691 35.39 -6.09 29.61
N MET A 692 35.98 -5.62 28.50
CA MET A 692 37.17 -6.23 27.91
C MET A 692 38.39 -5.32 28.06
N ASP A 693 39.44 -5.85 28.68
CA ASP A 693 40.76 -5.21 28.77
C ASP A 693 41.74 -6.01 27.91
N GLY A 694 42.21 -5.46 26.79
CA GLY A 694 43.17 -6.14 25.90
C GLY A 694 44.53 -6.30 26.57
N GLY A 695 45.06 -5.21 27.12
CA GLY A 695 46.30 -5.23 27.88
C GLY A 695 47.49 -4.77 27.06
N ALA A 696 48.60 -5.51 27.09
CA ALA A 696 49.84 -5.15 26.45
C ALA A 696 50.04 -5.94 25.14
N GLY A 697 49.83 -5.30 24.01
CA GLY A 697 50.03 -5.88 22.69
C GLY A 697 49.28 -5.10 21.63
N ILE A 698 48.93 -5.74 20.52
CA ILE A 698 47.93 -5.25 19.57
C ILE A 698 46.71 -6.15 19.70
N ASP A 699 45.70 -5.65 20.41
CA ASP A 699 44.53 -6.43 20.77
C ASP A 699 43.35 -6.12 19.85
N THR A 700 42.58 -7.15 19.53
CA THR A 700 41.44 -7.08 18.60
C THR A 700 40.17 -7.58 19.28
N ALA A 701 39.17 -6.70 19.44
CA ALA A 701 37.83 -7.10 19.84
C ALA A 701 37.00 -7.53 18.61
N VAL A 702 36.29 -8.64 18.70
CA VAL A 702 35.56 -9.27 17.59
C VAL A 702 34.06 -9.28 17.86
N TYR A 703 33.30 -8.85 16.85
CA TYR A 703 31.85 -8.74 16.88
C TYR A 703 31.23 -9.59 15.77
N SER A 704 30.05 -10.14 16.04
CA SER A 704 29.39 -11.11 15.17
C SER A 704 28.62 -10.45 14.01
N GLY A 705 28.19 -9.20 14.20
CA GLY A 705 27.42 -8.43 13.22
C GLY A 705 28.26 -7.54 12.29
N LYS A 706 27.57 -6.82 11.40
CA LYS A 706 28.18 -5.85 10.48
C LYS A 706 28.40 -4.50 11.15
N LEU A 707 29.45 -3.74 10.80
CA LEU A 707 29.77 -2.46 11.46
C LEU A 707 28.60 -1.47 11.49
N GLY A 708 27.76 -1.44 10.44
CA GLY A 708 26.57 -0.56 10.38
C GLY A 708 25.52 -0.83 11.47
N GLU A 709 25.56 -2.00 12.09
CA GLU A 709 24.68 -2.44 13.19
C GLU A 709 25.19 -2.00 14.56
N TYR A 710 26.33 -1.31 14.63
CA TYR A 710 26.95 -0.88 15.88
C TYR A 710 27.04 0.64 15.98
N LYS A 711 27.20 1.11 17.21
CA LYS A 711 27.60 2.47 17.55
C LYS A 711 28.82 2.42 18.48
N ILE A 712 29.89 3.11 18.09
CA ILE A 712 31.15 3.18 18.80
C ILE A 712 31.28 4.57 19.42
N THR A 713 31.46 4.63 20.73
CA THR A 713 31.64 5.89 21.46
C THR A 713 32.89 5.83 22.32
N ARG A 714 33.80 6.78 22.15
CA ARG A 714 34.97 6.91 23.02
C ARG A 714 34.62 7.65 24.31
N SER A 715 35.09 7.12 25.44
CA SER A 715 34.98 7.74 26.76
C SER A 715 36.35 7.69 27.46
N GLY A 716 37.13 8.77 27.34
CA GLY A 716 38.50 8.82 27.83
C GLY A 716 39.45 7.93 27.01
N GLU A 717 40.11 6.97 27.67
CA GLU A 717 40.97 5.96 27.02
C GLU A 717 40.22 4.65 26.70
N SER A 718 38.93 4.58 27.04
CA SER A 718 38.07 3.42 26.79
C SER A 718 37.09 3.68 25.66
N TYR A 719 36.56 2.59 25.09
CA TYR A 719 35.52 2.61 24.07
C TYR A 719 34.27 1.91 24.57
N GLN A 720 33.10 2.40 24.18
CA GLN A 720 31.84 1.71 24.30
C GLN A 720 31.34 1.27 22.93
N ILE A 721 31.07 -0.01 22.76
CA ILE A 721 30.55 -0.60 21.52
C ILE A 721 29.10 -1.02 21.78
N TYR A 722 28.15 -0.33 21.18
CA TYR A 722 26.72 -0.55 21.34
C TYR A 722 26.18 -1.32 20.13
N SER A 723 25.68 -2.53 20.33
CA SER A 723 24.96 -3.30 19.32
C SER A 723 23.52 -2.80 19.18
N LYS A 724 23.14 -2.29 18.01
CA LYS A 724 21.78 -1.78 17.74
C LYS A 724 20.74 -2.89 17.70
N LEU A 725 21.17 -4.11 17.37
CA LEU A 725 20.33 -5.31 17.35
C LEU A 725 20.35 -6.04 18.71
N GLY A 726 21.17 -5.59 19.65
CA GLY A 726 21.32 -6.18 20.98
C GLY A 726 21.99 -7.56 21.00
N VAL A 727 22.46 -8.07 19.86
CA VAL A 727 23.06 -9.42 19.74
C VAL A 727 24.37 -9.55 20.53
N ASP A 728 25.19 -8.50 20.50
CA ASP A 728 26.48 -8.40 21.20
C ASP A 728 26.41 -7.31 22.31
N GLY A 729 25.19 -6.95 22.78
CA GLY A 729 24.94 -5.95 23.84
C GLY A 729 25.75 -4.63 23.78
N ILE A 730 26.23 -4.15 24.93
CA ILE A 730 26.95 -2.89 25.12
C ILE A 730 28.29 -3.14 25.83
N ASP A 731 29.36 -3.19 25.06
CA ASP A 731 30.67 -3.54 25.57
C ASP A 731 31.49 -2.32 25.95
N SER A 732 32.27 -2.43 27.00
CA SER A 732 33.26 -1.46 27.47
C SER A 732 34.65 -2.02 27.27
N LEU A 733 35.41 -1.40 26.37
CA LEU A 733 36.77 -1.81 26.00
C LEU A 733 37.82 -0.88 26.60
N SER A 734 38.89 -1.44 27.15
CA SER A 734 40.13 -0.73 27.50
C SER A 734 41.33 -1.41 26.87
N GLN A 735 42.36 -0.63 26.49
CA GLN A 735 43.60 -1.16 25.91
C GLN A 735 43.35 -2.13 24.74
N VAL A 736 42.44 -1.75 23.82
CA VAL A 736 42.15 -2.49 22.58
C VAL A 736 42.44 -1.57 21.40
N GLU A 737 43.24 -2.05 20.44
CA GLU A 737 43.71 -1.27 19.29
C GLU A 737 42.84 -1.45 18.04
N LYS A 738 42.14 -2.59 17.92
CA LYS A 738 41.36 -2.95 16.74
C LYS A 738 39.99 -3.51 17.08
N LEU A 739 39.02 -3.23 16.21
CA LEU A 739 37.71 -3.86 16.20
C LEU A 739 37.53 -4.62 14.88
N GLN A 740 36.99 -5.83 14.95
CA GLN A 740 36.68 -6.66 13.80
C GLN A 740 35.18 -6.98 13.79
N PHE A 741 34.51 -6.62 12.71
CA PHE A 741 33.11 -6.93 12.43
C PHE A 741 33.02 -7.94 11.28
N ALA A 742 31.82 -8.43 10.99
CA ALA A 742 31.59 -9.42 9.93
C ALA A 742 31.98 -8.92 8.53
N ASP A 743 31.90 -7.62 8.28
CA ASP A 743 32.17 -6.97 6.99
C ASP A 743 33.40 -6.05 6.99
N MET A 744 33.65 -5.36 8.11
CA MET A 744 34.64 -4.29 8.21
C MET A 744 35.51 -4.41 9.45
N THR A 745 36.64 -3.69 9.44
CA THR A 745 37.50 -3.50 10.62
C THR A 745 37.60 -2.02 10.97
N VAL A 746 37.85 -1.72 12.25
CA VAL A 746 38.12 -0.37 12.73
C VAL A 746 39.46 -0.38 13.48
N ASN A 747 40.45 0.36 12.99
CA ASN A 747 41.71 0.57 13.68
C ASN A 747 41.62 1.84 14.55
N LEU A 748 41.58 1.64 15.87
CA LEU A 748 41.40 2.72 16.86
C LEU A 748 42.67 3.57 17.05
N MET A 749 43.80 3.12 16.50
CA MET A 749 45.10 3.76 16.64
C MET A 749 45.44 4.71 15.49
N VAL A 750 44.82 4.56 14.33
CA VAL A 750 45.26 5.21 13.09
C VAL A 750 45.32 6.73 13.19
N GLN A 751 44.38 7.40 13.86
CA GLN A 751 44.44 8.86 14.00
C GLN A 751 45.62 9.28 14.89
N SER A 752 45.86 8.55 15.98
CA SER A 752 46.98 8.83 16.88
C SER A 752 48.34 8.61 16.20
N VAL A 753 48.42 7.60 15.32
CA VAL A 753 49.59 7.31 14.49
C VAL A 753 49.78 8.40 13.43
N ALA A 754 48.72 8.78 12.73
CA ALA A 754 48.74 9.84 11.71
C ALA A 754 49.09 11.22 12.29
N ALA A 755 48.61 11.53 13.49
CA ALA A 755 48.92 12.79 14.18
C ALA A 755 50.40 12.94 14.56
N LYS A 756 51.12 11.81 14.71
CA LYS A 756 52.58 11.79 14.99
C LYS A 756 53.43 11.92 13.72
N ALA A 757 52.82 11.89 12.54
CA ALA A 757 53.51 12.04 11.26
C ALA A 757 53.26 13.43 10.64
N PRO A 758 54.17 13.95 9.78
CA PRO A 758 53.90 15.18 9.06
C PRO A 758 52.64 15.07 8.20
N THR A 759 51.73 16.04 8.29
CA THR A 759 50.44 16.02 7.55
C THR A 759 50.63 15.83 6.04
N ALA A 760 51.64 16.48 5.46
CA ALA A 760 51.96 16.35 4.04
C ALA A 760 52.39 14.92 3.67
N SER A 761 53.03 14.20 4.58
CA SER A 761 53.42 12.81 4.38
C SER A 761 52.22 11.87 4.40
N VAL A 762 51.30 12.06 5.37
CA VAL A 762 50.05 11.28 5.45
C VAL A 762 49.19 11.52 4.20
N GLN A 763 49.06 12.78 3.78
CA GLN A 763 48.34 13.12 2.55
C GLN A 763 49.00 12.48 1.33
N ARG A 764 50.34 12.55 1.19
CA ARG A 764 51.02 11.92 0.06
C ARG A 764 50.86 10.40 0.05
N LEU A 765 50.82 9.72 1.20
CA LEU A 765 50.51 8.29 1.23
C LEU A 765 49.11 7.99 0.66
N ILE A 766 48.10 8.76 1.06
CA ILE A 766 46.74 8.65 0.49
C ILE A 766 46.75 8.88 -1.03
N GLU A 767 47.46 9.92 -1.48
CA GLU A 767 47.61 10.23 -2.90
C GLU A 767 48.29 9.10 -3.68
N LEU A 768 49.23 8.37 -3.09
CA LEU A 768 49.86 7.21 -3.73
C LEU A 768 48.86 6.06 -3.91
N TYR A 769 47.98 5.80 -2.94
CA TYR A 769 46.91 4.80 -3.10
C TYR A 769 45.94 5.16 -4.23
N VAL A 770 45.57 6.44 -4.33
CA VAL A 770 44.74 6.94 -5.44
C VAL A 770 45.47 6.85 -6.77
N ALA A 771 46.73 7.30 -6.84
CA ALA A 771 47.49 7.38 -8.08
C ALA A 771 47.83 6.01 -8.66
N PHE A 772 48.28 5.08 -7.82
CA PHE A 772 48.59 3.73 -8.25
C PHE A 772 47.31 2.92 -8.48
N PHE A 773 46.42 2.84 -7.49
CA PHE A 773 45.36 1.82 -7.50
C PHE A 773 43.96 2.36 -7.79
N ASN A 774 43.78 3.68 -7.90
CA ASN A 774 42.47 4.33 -7.88
C ASN A 774 41.58 3.75 -6.76
N ARG A 775 42.14 3.69 -5.56
CA ARG A 775 41.56 3.00 -4.41
C ARG A 775 41.70 3.88 -3.16
N VAL A 776 40.72 3.86 -2.26
CA VAL A 776 40.92 4.37 -0.90
C VAL A 776 41.82 3.41 -0.09
N PRO A 777 42.77 3.90 0.71
CA PRO A 777 43.54 3.03 1.60
C PRO A 777 42.66 2.47 2.72
N ASP A 778 43.07 1.36 3.30
CA ASP A 778 42.57 0.89 4.60
C ASP A 778 43.43 1.46 5.75
N ALA A 779 42.83 1.54 6.94
CA ALA A 779 43.47 2.13 8.10
C ALA A 779 44.74 1.39 8.56
N ASP A 780 44.73 0.06 8.51
CA ASP A 780 45.89 -0.78 8.84
C ASP A 780 47.08 -0.51 7.90
N GLY A 781 46.82 -0.41 6.60
CA GLY A 781 47.82 -0.05 5.60
C GLY A 781 48.40 1.34 5.86
N MET A 782 47.55 2.32 6.24
CA MET A 782 48.02 3.65 6.63
C MET A 782 48.93 3.60 7.86
N VAL A 783 48.55 2.87 8.91
CA VAL A 783 49.37 2.70 10.12
C VAL A 783 50.73 2.09 9.77
N TYR A 784 50.75 1.03 8.97
CA TYR A 784 51.98 0.37 8.52
C TYR A 784 52.91 1.34 7.78
N TRP A 785 52.43 2.04 6.75
CA TRP A 785 53.28 2.94 5.97
C TRP A 785 53.77 4.15 6.76
N ILE A 786 52.95 4.68 7.66
CA ILE A 786 53.38 5.75 8.56
C ILE A 786 54.49 5.23 9.50
N GLY A 787 54.36 4.01 10.02
CA GLY A 787 55.40 3.36 10.82
C GLY A 787 56.71 3.18 10.06
N GLU A 788 56.65 2.72 8.81
CA GLU A 788 57.83 2.57 7.93
C GLU A 788 58.53 3.91 7.66
N MET A 789 57.76 4.99 7.53
CA MET A 789 58.31 6.34 7.41
C MET A 789 58.96 6.84 8.70
N GLN A 790 58.36 6.53 9.85
CA GLN A 790 58.96 6.82 11.16
C GLN A 790 60.26 6.01 11.38
N ALA A 791 60.35 4.82 10.77
CA ALA A 791 61.58 4.01 10.72
C ALA A 791 62.64 4.55 9.72
N GLY A 792 62.37 5.68 9.05
CA GLY A 792 63.33 6.41 8.21
C GLY A 792 63.16 6.24 6.71
N LYS A 793 62.13 5.53 6.23
CA LYS A 793 61.84 5.48 4.78
C LYS A 793 61.25 6.80 4.30
N SER A 794 61.77 7.31 3.18
CA SER A 794 61.18 8.46 2.51
C SER A 794 59.92 8.06 1.73
N VAL A 795 59.02 9.02 1.51
CA VAL A 795 57.78 8.81 0.75
C VAL A 795 58.05 8.31 -0.67
N ASN A 796 59.13 8.77 -1.31
CA ASN A 796 59.49 8.30 -2.65
C ASN A 796 59.95 6.84 -2.64
N GLN A 797 60.66 6.40 -1.59
CA GLN A 797 60.99 4.99 -1.41
C GLN A 797 59.74 4.14 -1.16
N VAL A 798 58.75 4.68 -0.46
CA VAL A 798 57.44 4.02 -0.30
C VAL A 798 56.72 3.94 -1.65
N ALA A 799 56.68 5.03 -2.42
CA ALA A 799 56.08 5.06 -3.76
C ALA A 799 56.72 4.05 -4.74
N ASP A 800 58.03 3.81 -4.64
CA ASP A 800 58.71 2.79 -5.43
C ASP A 800 58.30 1.36 -5.03
N ILE A 801 57.92 1.13 -3.77
CA ILE A 801 57.43 -0.17 -3.28
C ILE A 801 55.98 -0.43 -3.72
N PHE A 802 55.15 0.61 -3.87
CA PHE A 802 53.73 0.47 -4.25
C PHE A 802 53.53 -0.29 -5.56
N TYR A 803 54.39 -0.05 -6.56
CA TYR A 803 54.32 -0.80 -7.81
C TYR A 803 54.48 -2.32 -7.57
N GLY A 804 55.45 -2.70 -6.74
CA GLY A 804 55.70 -4.09 -6.37
C GLY A 804 54.51 -4.72 -5.63
N ALA A 805 53.87 -3.95 -4.74
CA ALA A 805 52.64 -4.38 -4.06
C ALA A 805 51.48 -4.60 -5.05
N GLY A 806 51.30 -3.71 -6.02
CA GLY A 806 50.28 -3.89 -7.08
C GLY A 806 50.48 -5.18 -7.88
N VAL A 807 51.73 -5.52 -8.21
CA VAL A 807 52.04 -6.75 -8.95
C VAL A 807 51.66 -8.02 -8.20
N GLN A 808 51.65 -8.00 -6.86
CA GLN A 808 51.23 -9.16 -6.06
C GLN A 808 49.72 -9.44 -6.18
N PHE A 809 48.93 -8.44 -6.55
CA PHE A 809 47.48 -8.52 -6.75
C PHE A 809 47.12 -8.11 -8.19
N SER A 810 47.81 -8.70 -9.17
CA SER A 810 47.72 -8.29 -10.58
C SER A 810 46.31 -8.36 -11.16
N ASP A 811 45.52 -9.35 -10.73
CA ASP A 811 44.18 -9.60 -11.25
C ASP A 811 43.18 -8.53 -10.79
N LEU A 812 43.44 -7.90 -9.64
CA LEU A 812 42.57 -6.86 -9.08
C LEU A 812 43.07 -5.45 -9.41
N THR A 813 44.38 -5.22 -9.41
CA THR A 813 44.98 -3.89 -9.60
C THR A 813 45.40 -3.59 -11.04
N GLY A 814 45.49 -4.61 -11.90
CA GLY A 814 45.94 -4.50 -13.28
C GLY A 814 47.45 -4.30 -13.46
N PHE A 815 48.23 -4.19 -12.38
CA PHE A 815 49.69 -4.09 -12.44
C PHE A 815 50.31 -5.47 -12.67
N THR A 816 51.21 -5.57 -13.66
CA THR A 816 51.90 -6.83 -13.97
C THR A 816 53.40 -6.64 -13.96
N ALA A 817 54.17 -7.69 -13.66
CA ALA A 817 55.63 -7.62 -13.68
C ALA A 817 56.20 -7.12 -15.04
N ASN A 818 55.46 -7.34 -16.13
CA ASN A 818 55.85 -6.99 -17.50
C ASN A 818 55.15 -5.74 -18.05
N MET A 819 54.49 -4.94 -17.22
CA MET A 819 53.78 -3.73 -17.67
C MET A 819 54.74 -2.74 -18.33
N THR A 820 54.38 -2.30 -19.55
CA THR A 820 55.16 -1.30 -20.29
C THR A 820 55.06 0.07 -19.62
N ASN A 821 56.08 0.92 -19.80
CA ASN A 821 56.07 2.28 -19.27
C ASN A 821 54.87 3.08 -19.79
N THR A 822 54.52 2.95 -21.07
CA THR A 822 53.32 3.57 -21.66
C THR A 822 52.03 3.15 -20.95
N ALA A 823 51.85 1.86 -20.65
CA ALA A 823 50.68 1.37 -19.94
C ALA A 823 50.64 1.92 -18.50
N PHE A 824 51.76 1.90 -17.80
CA PHE A 824 51.90 2.46 -16.46
C PHE A 824 51.54 3.95 -16.40
N ILE A 825 52.14 4.77 -17.29
CA ILE A 825 51.89 6.21 -17.37
C ILE A 825 50.41 6.49 -17.61
N ASN A 826 49.77 5.74 -18.52
CA ASN A 826 48.35 5.92 -18.81
C ASN A 826 47.43 5.59 -17.62
N VAL A 827 47.77 4.58 -16.81
CA VAL A 827 47.02 4.29 -15.57
C VAL A 827 47.13 5.46 -14.60
N VAL A 828 48.34 5.96 -14.34
CA VAL A 828 48.56 7.10 -13.44
C VAL A 828 47.84 8.35 -13.94
N TYR A 829 47.88 8.63 -15.24
CA TYR A 829 47.17 9.77 -15.85
C TYR A 829 45.65 9.67 -15.71
N LYS A 830 45.08 8.47 -15.86
CA LYS A 830 43.65 8.25 -15.65
C LYS A 830 43.27 8.49 -14.20
N ASN A 831 44.04 7.92 -13.27
CA ASN A 831 43.75 7.94 -11.85
C ASN A 831 43.88 9.35 -11.23
N VAL A 832 44.97 10.05 -11.57
CA VAL A 832 45.33 11.36 -11.02
C VAL A 832 44.69 12.52 -11.79
N LEU A 833 44.69 12.46 -13.12
CA LEU A 833 44.24 13.59 -13.96
C LEU A 833 42.84 13.41 -14.55
N GLY A 834 42.17 12.27 -14.31
CA GLY A 834 40.81 11.99 -14.81
C GLY A 834 40.70 11.91 -16.34
N ARG A 835 41.81 11.77 -17.07
CA ARG A 835 41.83 11.73 -18.54
C ARG A 835 41.53 10.31 -19.02
N ALA A 836 40.32 10.07 -19.53
CA ALA A 836 39.88 8.75 -20.01
C ALA A 836 40.84 8.09 -21.03
N GLU A 837 41.42 8.91 -21.92
CA GLU A 837 42.37 8.48 -22.96
C GLU A 837 43.82 8.29 -22.45
N GLY A 838 44.11 8.66 -21.20
CA GLY A 838 45.46 8.65 -20.64
C GLY A 838 46.28 9.89 -21.01
N ALA A 839 47.61 9.72 -21.13
CA ALA A 839 48.53 10.79 -21.48
C ALA A 839 48.50 11.07 -23.00
N ASP A 840 48.60 12.35 -23.38
CA ASP A 840 48.78 12.71 -24.79
C ASP A 840 50.16 12.28 -25.33
N ALA A 841 50.33 12.28 -26.64
CA ALA A 841 51.56 11.82 -27.29
C ALA A 841 52.82 12.58 -26.80
N GLY A 842 52.68 13.86 -26.43
CA GLY A 842 53.77 14.66 -25.88
C GLY A 842 54.14 14.23 -24.45
N GLY A 843 53.14 14.07 -23.58
CA GLY A 843 53.31 13.57 -22.22
C GLY A 843 53.89 12.16 -22.17
N LEU A 844 53.41 11.25 -23.03
CA LEU A 844 53.95 9.89 -23.15
C LEU A 844 55.42 9.88 -23.55
N SER A 845 55.80 10.71 -24.54
CA SER A 845 57.19 10.82 -25.00
C SER A 845 58.10 11.35 -23.89
N TYR A 846 57.67 12.39 -23.16
CA TYR A 846 58.41 12.96 -22.04
C TYR A 846 58.66 11.94 -20.93
N TRP A 847 57.60 11.30 -20.42
CA TRP A 847 57.71 10.37 -19.29
C TRP A 847 58.43 9.07 -19.65
N ASN A 848 58.22 8.54 -20.86
CA ASN A 848 58.97 7.37 -21.31
C ASN A 848 60.48 7.68 -21.39
N GLY A 849 60.86 8.88 -21.85
CA GLY A 849 62.25 9.31 -21.86
C GLY A 849 62.86 9.34 -20.46
N LYS A 850 62.14 9.91 -19.48
CA LYS A 850 62.56 10.01 -18.08
C LYS A 850 62.70 8.67 -17.37
N LEU A 851 61.79 7.72 -17.64
CA LEU A 851 61.89 6.36 -17.11
C LEU A 851 62.99 5.55 -17.80
N ALA A 852 63.25 5.79 -19.08
CA ALA A 852 64.25 5.04 -19.86
C ALA A 852 65.70 5.47 -19.57
N ASP A 853 65.93 6.76 -19.30
CA ASP A 853 67.25 7.28 -18.93
C ASP A 853 67.56 7.17 -17.43
N GLY A 854 66.57 6.74 -16.62
CA GLY A 854 66.69 6.54 -15.18
C GLY A 854 66.69 7.82 -14.37
N SER A 855 66.35 8.97 -14.97
CA SER A 855 66.22 10.25 -14.24
C SER A 855 64.97 10.31 -13.37
N GLU A 856 63.96 9.49 -13.64
CA GLU A 856 62.81 9.25 -12.76
C GLU A 856 62.64 7.74 -12.52
N THR A 857 62.25 7.37 -11.30
CA THR A 857 61.66 6.07 -11.00
C THR A 857 60.15 6.13 -11.23
N ARG A 858 59.47 4.97 -11.18
CA ARG A 858 58.00 4.95 -11.23
C ARG A 858 57.38 5.70 -10.05
N GLY A 859 57.97 5.62 -8.86
CA GLY A 859 57.52 6.37 -7.69
C GLY A 859 57.76 7.88 -7.83
N SER A 860 58.94 8.32 -8.25
CA SER A 860 59.25 9.76 -8.38
C SER A 860 58.48 10.42 -9.53
N LEU A 861 58.21 9.69 -10.61
CA LEU A 861 57.28 10.11 -11.67
C LEU A 861 55.87 10.36 -11.12
N VAL A 862 55.31 9.42 -10.33
CA VAL A 862 53.97 9.57 -9.75
C VAL A 862 53.93 10.78 -8.81
N SER A 863 54.93 10.95 -7.96
CA SER A 863 55.06 12.12 -7.10
C SER A 863 55.06 13.43 -7.90
N THR A 864 55.78 13.47 -9.02
CA THR A 864 55.85 14.68 -9.87
C THR A 864 54.52 14.97 -10.57
N ILE A 865 53.80 13.94 -11.01
CA ILE A 865 52.46 14.09 -11.61
C ILE A 865 51.46 14.59 -10.57
N LEU A 866 51.51 14.08 -9.33
CA LEU A 866 50.67 14.56 -8.22
C LEU A 866 50.94 16.03 -7.89
N ASP A 867 52.21 16.43 -7.80
CA ASP A 867 52.60 17.83 -7.58
C ASP A 867 52.07 18.73 -8.71
N ALA A 868 52.17 18.28 -9.97
CA ALA A 868 51.64 19.01 -11.12
C ALA A 868 50.09 19.10 -11.09
N ALA A 869 49.40 18.03 -10.67
CA ALA A 869 47.95 17.98 -10.61
C ALA A 869 47.36 19.02 -9.64
N HIS A 870 47.97 19.18 -8.47
CA HIS A 870 47.59 20.20 -7.49
C HIS A 870 47.73 21.63 -7.99
N ASN A 871 48.72 21.89 -8.85
CA ASN A 871 48.94 23.23 -9.42
C ASN A 871 47.84 23.68 -10.41
N PHE A 872 46.95 22.78 -10.84
CA PHE A 872 45.79 23.18 -11.63
C PHE A 872 44.70 23.86 -10.78
N LYS A 873 44.81 23.93 -9.45
CA LYS A 873 43.79 24.53 -8.59
C LYS A 873 43.48 25.98 -9.01
N GLY A 874 42.20 26.25 -9.29
CA GLY A 874 41.74 27.56 -9.74
C GLY A 874 41.99 27.87 -11.21
N ASP A 875 42.61 26.95 -11.98
CA ASP A 875 42.71 27.07 -13.43
C ASP A 875 41.32 26.96 -14.08
N PRO A 876 40.94 27.87 -14.99
CA PRO A 876 39.60 27.89 -15.57
C PRO A 876 39.29 26.71 -16.51
N THR A 877 40.32 26.00 -17.00
CA THR A 877 40.18 24.89 -17.95
C THR A 877 40.47 23.54 -17.29
N LEU A 878 41.43 23.50 -16.38
CA LEU A 878 41.95 22.28 -15.75
C LEU A 878 41.72 22.23 -14.23
N GLY A 879 41.10 23.26 -13.62
CA GLY A 879 40.84 23.29 -12.18
C GLY A 879 39.98 22.14 -11.65
N TRP A 880 39.21 21.49 -12.53
CA TRP A 880 38.48 20.27 -12.20
C TRP A 880 39.42 19.10 -11.85
N VAL A 881 40.66 19.07 -12.35
CA VAL A 881 41.64 18.02 -12.05
C VAL A 881 42.06 18.08 -10.59
N ALA A 882 42.43 19.26 -10.11
CA ALA A 882 42.77 19.48 -8.71
C ALA A 882 41.55 19.19 -7.80
N ASN A 883 40.36 19.61 -8.21
CA ASN A 883 39.13 19.32 -7.44
C ASN A 883 38.80 17.82 -7.37
N LEU A 884 39.01 17.06 -8.45
CA LEU A 884 38.83 15.61 -8.44
C LEU A 884 39.79 14.94 -7.47
N LEU A 885 41.07 15.33 -7.51
CA LEU A 885 42.10 14.79 -6.63
C LEU A 885 41.82 15.15 -5.17
N ASP A 886 41.48 16.40 -4.88
CA ASP A 886 41.09 16.87 -3.54
C ASP A 886 39.91 16.08 -2.98
N ASN A 887 38.86 15.86 -3.80
CA ASN A 887 37.70 15.08 -3.39
C ASN A 887 38.06 13.62 -3.10
N LYS A 888 38.90 12.99 -3.94
CA LYS A 888 39.37 11.61 -3.71
C LYS A 888 40.19 11.50 -2.42
N ILE A 889 41.07 12.46 -2.18
CA ILE A 889 41.87 12.54 -0.94
C ILE A 889 40.93 12.70 0.26
N ALA A 890 39.92 13.56 0.18
CA ALA A 890 38.98 13.80 1.27
C ALA A 890 38.20 12.52 1.63
N VAL A 891 37.66 11.80 0.63
CA VAL A 891 36.94 10.53 0.87
C VAL A 891 37.89 9.47 1.41
N ALA A 892 39.08 9.32 0.83
CA ALA A 892 40.08 8.36 1.27
C ALA A 892 40.56 8.62 2.70
N ARG A 893 40.77 9.89 3.07
CA ARG A 893 41.11 10.30 4.43
C ARG A 893 39.96 10.01 5.40
N SER A 894 38.73 10.35 5.01
CA SER A 894 37.54 10.09 5.81
C SER A 894 37.41 8.60 6.12
N PHE A 895 37.59 7.74 5.12
CA PHE A 895 37.50 6.29 5.28
C PHE A 895 38.64 5.74 6.18
N ALA A 896 39.90 6.00 5.80
CA ALA A 896 41.04 5.31 6.40
C ALA A 896 41.55 5.94 7.70
N ILE A 897 41.48 7.26 7.83
CA ILE A 897 42.04 7.99 8.97
C ILE A 897 40.92 8.41 9.91
N ASP A 898 39.92 9.14 9.40
CA ASP A 898 38.95 9.77 10.28
C ASP A 898 37.99 8.73 10.90
N LEU A 899 37.54 7.76 10.10
CA LEU A 899 36.69 6.65 10.56
C LEU A 899 37.49 5.38 10.92
N GLY A 900 38.78 5.35 10.60
CA GLY A 900 39.67 4.21 10.89
C GLY A 900 39.28 2.91 10.23
N LEU A 901 38.64 2.93 9.06
CA LEU A 901 38.03 1.76 8.45
C LEU A 901 39.01 0.89 7.64
N GLY A 902 38.72 -0.40 7.64
CA GLY A 902 39.23 -1.42 6.73
C GLY A 902 38.13 -2.43 6.39
N TYR A 903 38.44 -3.41 5.56
CA TYR A 903 37.55 -4.55 5.27
C TYR A 903 38.12 -5.83 5.86
N ALA A 904 37.25 -6.79 6.16
CA ALA A 904 37.64 -8.05 6.81
C ALA A 904 38.61 -8.91 5.96
N SER A 905 38.62 -8.75 4.63
CA SER A 905 39.54 -9.44 3.72
C SER A 905 40.30 -8.46 2.82
N GLY A 906 41.51 -8.87 2.39
CA GLY A 906 42.34 -8.08 1.48
C GLY A 906 41.71 -7.85 0.10
N ASP A 907 40.99 -8.86 -0.41
CA ASP A 907 40.31 -8.77 -1.72
C ASP A 907 39.13 -7.79 -1.67
N ASP A 908 38.33 -7.84 -0.60
CA ASP A 908 37.22 -6.90 -0.38
C ASP A 908 37.75 -5.48 -0.20
N ALA A 909 38.87 -5.33 0.52
CA ALA A 909 39.52 -4.05 0.69
C ALA A 909 39.93 -3.44 -0.65
N ILE A 910 40.48 -4.26 -1.57
CA ILE A 910 40.84 -3.81 -2.92
C ILE A 910 39.58 -3.45 -3.72
N LYS A 911 38.62 -4.37 -3.82
CA LYS A 911 37.44 -4.20 -4.67
C LYS A 911 36.58 -3.02 -4.24
N HIS A 912 36.13 -3.00 -2.99
CA HIS A 912 35.28 -1.92 -2.49
C HIS A 912 36.05 -0.60 -2.38
N GLY A 913 37.34 -0.65 -2.06
CA GLY A 913 38.17 0.54 -2.06
C GLY A 913 38.26 1.22 -3.44
N MET A 914 38.28 0.43 -4.52
CA MET A 914 38.28 0.92 -5.90
C MET A 914 36.90 1.43 -6.31
N GLU A 915 35.82 0.74 -5.91
CA GLU A 915 34.44 1.17 -6.14
C GLU A 915 34.17 2.55 -5.51
N ILE A 916 34.57 2.75 -4.25
CA ILE A 916 34.42 4.04 -3.54
C ILE A 916 35.19 5.15 -4.28
N ALA A 917 36.46 4.91 -4.62
CA ALA A 917 37.28 5.92 -5.29
C ALA A 917 36.81 6.24 -6.72
N ALA A 918 36.19 5.27 -7.42
CA ALA A 918 35.61 5.47 -8.75
C ALA A 918 34.33 6.29 -8.73
N ALA A 919 33.57 6.27 -7.63
CA ALA A 919 32.35 7.07 -7.47
C ALA A 919 32.61 8.57 -7.22
N VAL A 920 33.86 8.97 -6.97
CA VAL A 920 34.24 10.37 -6.74
C VAL A 920 34.36 11.12 -8.06
N THR A 921 33.73 12.30 -8.14
CA THR A 921 33.82 13.21 -9.28
C THR A 921 34.42 14.56 -8.87
N PRO A 922 34.76 15.47 -9.82
CA PRO A 922 35.27 16.80 -9.48
C PRO A 922 34.28 17.66 -8.67
N THR A 923 32.99 17.35 -8.70
CA THR A 923 31.91 18.14 -8.09
C THR A 923 31.12 17.39 -7.03
N ASP A 924 31.32 16.07 -6.88
CA ASP A 924 30.59 15.23 -5.95
C ASP A 924 31.49 14.18 -5.31
N ALA A 925 31.56 14.23 -3.97
CA ALA A 925 32.18 13.24 -3.10
C ALA A 925 31.15 12.50 -2.22
N GLN A 926 29.90 12.98 -2.17
CA GLN A 926 28.86 12.47 -1.29
C GLN A 926 28.36 11.10 -1.74
N THR A 927 28.27 10.87 -3.06
CA THR A 927 27.93 9.55 -3.60
C THR A 927 28.92 8.48 -3.13
N ALA A 928 30.22 8.77 -3.14
CA ALA A 928 31.25 7.86 -2.64
C ALA A 928 31.17 7.64 -1.12
N LEU A 929 30.88 8.69 -0.34
CA LEU A 929 30.69 8.57 1.12
C LEU A 929 29.47 7.69 1.47
N LYS A 930 28.39 7.75 0.69
CA LYS A 930 27.22 6.89 0.87
C LYS A 930 27.52 5.41 0.61
N LEU A 931 28.42 5.10 -0.32
CA LEU A 931 28.84 3.72 -0.60
C LEU A 931 29.60 3.07 0.55
N ILE A 932 30.15 3.85 1.49
CA ILE A 932 30.76 3.32 2.71
C ILE A 932 29.70 2.59 3.56
N GLY A 933 28.43 2.99 3.47
CA GLY A 933 27.32 2.27 4.12
C GLY A 933 27.24 2.45 5.63
N ILE A 934 27.96 3.43 6.19
CA ILE A 934 28.05 3.67 7.63
C ILE A 934 27.53 5.07 7.99
N ASN A 935 26.72 5.15 9.04
CA ASN A 935 26.32 6.43 9.64
C ASN A 935 27.46 6.96 10.52
N THR A 936 28.10 8.06 10.12
CA THR A 936 29.27 8.60 10.83
C THR A 936 28.95 9.10 12.24
N ALA A 937 27.69 9.43 12.54
CA ALA A 937 27.26 9.77 13.89
C ALA A 937 27.35 8.58 14.87
N ASP A 938 27.40 7.37 14.33
CA ASP A 938 27.55 6.15 15.11
C ASP A 938 29.03 5.77 15.35
N LEU A 939 30.01 6.50 14.78
CA LEU A 939 31.44 6.31 15.06
C LEU A 939 32.05 7.56 15.67
N SER A 940 31.85 7.73 16.97
CA SER A 940 32.49 8.77 17.77
C SER A 940 33.81 8.25 18.35
N LEU A 941 34.82 8.10 17.50
CA LEU A 941 36.09 7.50 17.87
C LEU A 941 37.03 8.42 18.67
N TYR A 942 36.77 9.73 18.71
CA TYR A 942 37.68 10.75 19.28
C TYR A 942 36.95 11.94 19.91
#